data_AF-A0A7C4QFH6-F1
#
_entry.id   AF-A0A7C4QFH6-F1
#
_cell.length_a   1.000
_cell.length_b   1.000
_cell.length_c   1.000
_cell.angle_alpha   90.00
_cell.angle_beta   90.00
_cell.angle_gamma   90.00
#
_symmetry.space_group_name_H-M   'P 1'
#
loop_
_entity.id
_entity.type
_entity.pdbx_description
1 polymer ?
#
loop_
_entity_poly.entity_id
_entity_poly.type
_entity_poly.pdbx_seq_one_letter_code
_entity_poly.pdbx_strand_id
1 'polypeptide(L)'
;VLALPLDGETRPFTGTAIDEPGAPANARTLANSLRRITLDDGLGVQNPDFVRHPNGGYFGLDNRFRGGDTVQNTVGVLGFDFSLYRIQPTAPADYTPVNPRPAAPEPVGGRLRVAAMNTLNFFLTPDNIQESSSGPDNPADNLCGPVPSLECRGWDGDQPLELARQRDKLLAALAGLDADIIGLNELENTIGVDPLGDPTNGIVPGLNALLGAGTYAYIDTGVIGTDAIRVGLIYKPGKVVPVGDFELLTSAVDPRFIDTLNRPALAQTFEEIVSGARFTVVVNHLKSKGSACAGDPDIGDGQGNCNLTRLAAAQALVDWLATDPTGSGDPDFLIMGDLNSYAQEDPIDAVKAGPDDTPGTGDDYTNLIALYQGTYAYSYVFDGQAGYLDHALANPSLLAQVTGAADWHINADEPDFLDYDTSFKPPAQEAVYEPNAYRSSDHDPVIVGLNLVDVIPPDTVITAAPGVPATPLPLSDDRNPVFEFTGTDNLTAPADLTFECQLDGDGWTACASPTQYLDLAYAIHTFEVRARDEAGNVDPTPAVYTWDLRPSCEGAFATLWGTDGPDALNGTDGPDVIVGLGGNDTLNGLGGNDLICGDGGRDTLDGGGGNDRVFGGAGNDTLTGGANNDILSGGAGDDQMTDTAGSNVFNGDAGNDTLTGGNGLDALNGGAGNDVLNGGGGQDTLNGDAGDDQLYGGAGPDILTGGAGADFFSGGPGADIRNDFNPAQGDTTDGT
;
A
#
# COMPACT_ATOMS: atom_id res chain seq x y z
N VAL A 1 17.92 42.53 4.85
CA VAL A 1 18.69 42.87 6.08
C VAL A 1 20.09 42.28 5.96
N LEU A 2 21.14 42.97 6.41
CA LEU A 2 22.47 42.36 6.60
C LEU A 2 22.64 42.03 8.08
N ALA A 3 23.01 40.81 8.40
CA ALA A 3 23.17 40.37 9.78
C ALA A 3 24.41 39.50 9.92
N LEU A 4 25.12 39.70 11.03
CA LEU A 4 26.18 38.79 11.45
C LEU A 4 25.56 37.71 12.36
N PRO A 5 25.61 36.42 11.99
CA PRO A 5 25.08 35.34 12.82
C PRO A 5 25.74 35.30 14.21
N LEU A 6 25.10 34.64 15.19
CA LEU A 6 25.74 34.34 16.47
C LEU A 6 26.90 33.34 16.28
N ASP A 7 27.80 33.29 17.24
CA ASP A 7 29.00 32.45 17.14
C ASP A 7 28.57 30.97 17.11
N GLY A 8 28.95 30.25 16.03
CA GLY A 8 28.52 28.86 15.79
C GLY A 8 27.34 28.71 14.84
N GLU A 9 26.73 29.81 14.41
CA GLU A 9 25.57 29.81 13.49
C GLU A 9 25.96 30.26 12.08
N THR A 10 25.27 29.71 11.08
CA THR A 10 25.44 30.11 9.68
C THR A 10 24.51 31.27 9.30
N ARG A 11 23.43 31.47 10.05
CA ARG A 11 22.41 32.51 9.86
C ARG A 11 21.85 32.95 11.22
N PRO A 12 21.26 34.15 11.35
CA PRO A 12 20.53 34.54 12.55
C PRO A 12 19.24 33.72 12.68
N PHE A 13 18.96 33.21 13.88
CA PHE A 13 17.70 32.52 14.20
C PHE A 13 16.86 33.29 15.19
N THR A 14 15.53 33.18 15.09
CA THR A 14 14.61 33.79 16.07
C THR A 14 14.83 33.19 17.46
N GLY A 15 14.45 33.96 18.50
CA GLY A 15 14.63 33.59 19.91
C GLY A 15 14.17 32.16 20.22
N THR A 16 12.86 31.93 20.08
CA THR A 16 12.16 30.69 20.43
C THR A 16 12.28 29.58 19.38
N ALA A 17 13.02 29.80 18.28
CA ALA A 17 13.44 28.70 17.41
C ALA A 17 14.55 27.86 18.04
N ILE A 18 15.41 28.48 18.86
CA ILE A 18 16.61 27.83 19.41
C ILE A 18 16.57 27.74 20.93
N ASP A 19 16.16 28.80 21.61
CA ASP A 19 16.19 28.87 23.07
C ASP A 19 14.77 28.85 23.65
N GLU A 20 14.64 28.27 24.84
CA GLU A 20 13.39 28.27 25.62
C GLU A 20 12.83 29.70 25.83
N PRO A 21 11.49 29.85 25.84
CA PRO A 21 10.82 31.11 26.11
C PRO A 21 11.30 31.82 27.38
N GLY A 22 11.22 33.15 27.36
CA GLY A 22 11.58 34.02 28.47
C GLY A 22 13.01 34.55 28.36
N ALA A 23 13.77 34.45 29.46
CA ALA A 23 15.09 35.10 29.55
C ALA A 23 16.11 34.63 28.48
N PRO A 24 16.21 33.33 28.15
CA PRO A 24 17.11 32.84 27.10
C PRO A 24 16.76 33.40 25.71
N ALA A 25 15.54 33.17 25.23
CA ALA A 25 15.07 33.67 23.93
C ALA A 25 15.18 35.19 23.80
N ASN A 26 14.91 35.94 24.87
CA ASN A 26 15.06 37.40 24.89
C ASN A 26 16.53 37.84 24.78
N ALA A 27 17.46 37.13 25.42
CA ALA A 27 18.88 37.41 25.34
C ALA A 27 19.41 37.20 23.92
N ARG A 28 19.00 36.12 23.25
CA ARG A 28 19.30 35.86 21.83
C ARG A 28 18.73 36.95 20.92
N THR A 29 17.46 37.30 21.09
CA THR A 29 16.80 38.33 20.29
C THR A 29 17.53 39.66 20.39
N LEU A 30 17.94 40.06 21.61
CA LEU A 30 18.76 41.25 21.82
C LEU A 30 20.13 41.13 21.13
N ALA A 31 20.80 39.99 21.23
CA ALA A 31 22.10 39.77 20.61
C ALA A 31 22.02 39.85 19.08
N ASN A 32 21.00 39.27 18.46
CA ASN A 32 20.73 39.38 17.02
C ASN A 32 20.47 40.83 16.59
N SER A 33 19.65 41.56 17.37
CA SER A 33 19.35 42.97 17.09
C SER A 33 20.59 43.85 17.10
N LEU A 34 21.59 43.54 17.93
CA LEU A 34 22.88 44.25 17.97
C LEU A 34 23.81 43.89 16.79
N ARG A 35 23.53 42.80 16.06
CA ARG A 35 24.35 42.29 14.96
C ARG A 35 23.75 42.54 13.57
N ARG A 36 22.66 43.29 13.48
CA ARG A 36 21.97 43.59 12.21
C ARG A 36 22.10 45.04 11.77
N ILE A 37 22.14 45.25 10.46
CA ILE A 37 22.04 46.54 9.81
C ILE A 37 21.20 46.42 8.53
N THR A 38 20.36 47.40 8.27
CA THR A 38 19.55 47.44 7.05
C THR A 38 20.40 47.98 5.90
N LEU A 39 20.47 47.24 4.80
CA LEU A 39 21.02 47.74 3.53
C LEU A 39 19.96 48.60 2.87
N ASP A 40 20.26 49.87 2.65
CA ASP A 40 19.35 50.85 2.08
C ASP A 40 19.90 51.30 0.72
N ASP A 41 19.23 51.00 -0.39
CA ASP A 41 19.74 51.35 -1.72
C ASP A 41 19.61 52.85 -2.06
N GLY A 42 19.07 53.64 -1.13
CA GLY A 42 18.93 55.09 -1.21
C GLY A 42 17.92 55.57 -2.25
N LEU A 43 17.08 54.68 -2.78
CA LEU A 43 16.04 55.03 -3.74
C LEU A 43 14.77 55.47 -3.00
N GLY A 44 14.41 56.74 -3.20
CA GLY A 44 13.27 57.37 -2.53
C GLY A 44 12.05 57.51 -3.43
N VAL A 45 11.24 56.45 -3.49
CA VAL A 45 9.79 56.39 -3.78
C VAL A 45 9.40 54.96 -3.44
N GLN A 46 8.16 54.70 -3.00
CA GLN A 46 7.71 53.36 -2.58
C GLN A 46 7.87 52.27 -3.66
N ASN A 47 8.25 52.61 -4.90
CA ASN A 47 8.57 51.70 -6.00
C ASN A 47 9.54 52.36 -7.00
N PRO A 48 10.87 52.22 -6.87
CA PRO A 48 11.81 52.82 -7.82
C PRO A 48 11.92 51.99 -9.12
N ASP A 49 12.18 52.67 -10.25
CA ASP A 49 12.30 52.06 -11.60
C ASP A 49 13.26 50.86 -11.69
N PHE A 50 14.23 50.74 -10.76
CA PHE A 50 15.10 49.57 -10.64
C PHE A 50 15.62 49.43 -9.21
N VAL A 51 15.67 48.20 -8.70
CA VAL A 51 16.33 47.88 -7.41
C VAL A 51 17.79 47.57 -7.66
N ARG A 52 18.68 48.14 -6.82
CA ARG A 52 20.11 47.88 -6.90
C ARG A 52 20.49 46.62 -6.13
N HIS A 53 21.20 45.73 -6.80
CA HIS A 53 21.82 44.57 -6.17
C HIS A 53 23.04 45.01 -5.32
N PRO A 54 23.40 44.30 -4.23
CA PRO A 54 24.55 44.67 -3.39
C PRO A 54 25.88 44.86 -4.14
N ASN A 55 26.09 44.16 -5.26
CA ASN A 55 27.26 44.34 -6.14
C ASN A 55 27.19 45.59 -7.06
N GLY A 56 26.20 46.46 -6.87
CA GLY A 56 25.98 47.69 -7.65
C GLY A 56 25.35 47.50 -9.03
N GLY A 57 25.06 46.28 -9.46
CA GLY A 57 24.30 45.99 -10.68
C GLY A 57 22.78 46.10 -10.50
N TYR A 58 22.04 45.81 -11.56
CA TYR A 58 20.58 45.68 -11.50
C TYR A 58 20.19 44.37 -10.84
N PHE A 59 19.19 44.40 -9.95
CA PHE A 59 18.57 43.18 -9.45
C PHE A 59 17.72 42.53 -10.55
N GLY A 60 17.92 41.24 -10.82
CA GLY A 60 17.19 40.50 -11.85
C GLY A 60 17.60 39.03 -11.92
N LEU A 61 17.08 38.27 -12.89
CA LEU A 61 17.35 36.83 -13.11
C LEU A 61 18.84 36.46 -13.03
N ASP A 62 19.70 37.21 -13.71
CA ASP A 62 21.15 36.94 -13.79
C ASP A 62 21.95 37.54 -12.61
N ASN A 63 21.28 38.25 -11.68
CA ASN A 63 21.90 38.99 -10.59
C ASN A 63 20.93 39.12 -9.41
N ARG A 64 20.57 37.96 -8.82
CA ARG A 64 19.63 37.82 -7.69
C ARG A 64 20.38 37.86 -6.35
N PHE A 65 19.65 38.21 -5.30
CA PHE A 65 20.11 38.14 -3.90
C PHE A 65 19.09 37.34 -3.09
N ARG A 66 19.53 36.36 -2.30
CA ARG A 66 18.68 35.55 -1.41
C ARG A 66 19.11 35.70 0.04
N GLY A 67 18.18 35.46 0.96
CA GLY A 67 18.48 35.24 2.38
C GLY A 67 19.57 34.18 2.52
N GLY A 68 20.50 34.41 3.44
CA GLY A 68 21.66 33.54 3.66
C GLY A 68 22.86 33.80 2.73
N ASP A 69 22.72 34.58 1.64
CA ASP A 69 23.87 34.96 0.82
C ASP A 69 24.85 35.89 1.56
N THR A 70 26.12 35.84 1.16
CA THR A 70 27.19 36.60 1.82
C THR A 70 27.43 37.93 1.12
N VAL A 71 27.36 39.02 1.90
CA VAL A 71 27.76 40.38 1.48
C VAL A 71 28.91 40.87 2.36
N GLN A 72 30.01 41.27 1.74
CA GLN A 72 31.24 41.71 2.41
C GLN A 72 31.71 43.07 1.89
N ASN A 73 32.54 43.74 2.68
CA ASN A 73 33.19 45.00 2.29
C ASN A 73 32.20 46.11 1.88
N THR A 74 30.99 46.11 2.45
CA THR A 74 29.98 47.15 2.19
C THR A 74 30.51 48.52 2.64
N VAL A 75 30.60 49.46 1.70
CA VAL A 75 31.00 50.85 1.95
C VAL A 75 29.80 51.76 1.73
N GLY A 76 29.47 52.58 2.72
CA GLY A 76 28.31 53.45 2.65
C GLY A 76 28.24 54.48 3.76
N VAL A 77 27.18 55.29 3.74
CA VAL A 77 26.84 56.24 4.81
C VAL A 77 25.97 55.51 5.83
N LEU A 78 26.44 55.44 7.08
CA LEU A 78 25.66 54.89 8.20
C LEU A 78 24.71 55.96 8.75
N GLY A 79 23.42 55.63 8.78
CA GLY A 79 22.35 56.44 9.37
C GLY A 79 21.57 55.68 10.43
N PHE A 80 20.79 56.43 11.22
CA PHE A 80 19.78 55.88 12.13
C PHE A 80 18.47 56.61 11.90
N ASP A 81 17.49 55.91 11.34
CA ASP A 81 16.17 56.42 11.01
C ASP A 81 15.14 55.28 10.97
N PHE A 82 13.86 55.60 11.17
CA PHE A 82 12.78 54.62 11.38
C PHE A 82 13.12 53.55 12.43
N SER A 83 13.87 53.94 13.47
CA SER A 83 14.35 53.04 14.53
C SER A 83 15.28 51.91 14.07
N LEU A 84 15.94 52.07 12.92
CA LEU A 84 16.86 51.09 12.35
C LEU A 84 18.21 51.74 12.05
N TYR A 85 19.30 51.00 12.28
CA TYR A 85 20.59 51.34 11.69
C TYR A 85 20.57 50.95 10.22
N ARG A 86 20.93 51.90 9.35
CA ARG A 86 20.90 51.73 7.89
C ARG A 86 22.24 52.10 7.31
N ILE A 87 22.72 51.31 6.36
CA ILE A 87 23.86 51.67 5.53
C ILE A 87 23.37 51.95 4.12
N GLN A 88 23.57 53.18 3.66
CA GLN A 88 23.34 53.58 2.27
C GLN A 88 24.63 53.37 1.46
N PRO A 89 24.72 52.35 0.59
CA PRO A 89 25.94 52.07 -0.16
C PRO A 89 26.34 53.24 -1.05
N THR A 90 27.64 53.56 -1.03
CA THR A 90 28.25 54.54 -1.95
C THR A 90 29.09 53.87 -3.02
N ALA A 91 29.27 52.55 -2.93
CA ALA A 91 29.97 51.69 -3.88
C ALA A 91 29.39 50.27 -3.83
N PRO A 92 29.62 49.44 -4.88
CA PRO A 92 29.41 47.99 -4.82
C PRO A 92 30.04 47.32 -3.60
N ALA A 93 29.33 46.35 -3.01
CA ALA A 93 29.87 45.40 -2.04
C ALA A 93 30.29 44.09 -2.74
N ASP A 94 31.16 43.33 -2.09
CA ASP A 94 31.48 41.97 -2.54
C ASP A 94 30.30 41.05 -2.23
N TYR A 95 29.81 40.35 -3.25
CA TYR A 95 28.68 39.43 -3.15
C TYR A 95 29.12 38.01 -3.49
N THR A 96 28.76 37.05 -2.65
CA THR A 96 28.95 35.62 -2.91
C THR A 96 27.63 34.88 -2.69
N PRO A 97 27.06 34.24 -3.73
CA PRO A 97 25.92 33.35 -3.55
C PRO A 97 26.39 32.11 -2.78
N VAL A 98 25.83 31.90 -1.60
CA VAL A 98 26.16 30.72 -0.77
C VAL A 98 24.92 29.92 -0.38
N ASN A 99 23.73 30.43 -0.70
CA ASN A 99 22.47 29.72 -0.49
C ASN A 99 21.80 29.40 -1.85
N PRO A 100 22.14 28.28 -2.49
CA PRO A 100 21.57 27.91 -3.78
C PRO A 100 20.08 27.55 -3.66
N ARG A 101 19.35 27.62 -4.78
CA ARG A 101 17.97 27.14 -4.84
C ARG A 101 17.96 25.64 -5.11
N PRO A 102 17.45 24.82 -4.18
CA PRO A 102 17.28 23.39 -4.43
C PRO A 102 16.14 23.17 -5.45
N ALA A 103 16.41 22.36 -6.48
CA ALA A 103 15.41 22.07 -7.51
C ALA A 103 14.34 21.06 -7.07
N ALA A 104 14.57 20.35 -5.96
CA ALA A 104 13.69 19.34 -5.36
C ALA A 104 14.00 19.25 -3.85
N PRO A 105 13.07 18.72 -3.03
CA PRO A 105 13.34 18.45 -1.61
C PRO A 105 14.50 17.45 -1.44
N GLU A 106 15.15 17.49 -0.28
CA GLU A 106 16.13 16.47 0.08
C GLU A 106 15.48 15.07 0.12
N PRO A 107 16.16 13.99 -0.31
CA PRO A 107 15.59 12.66 -0.30
C PRO A 107 15.25 12.18 1.11
N VAL A 108 13.96 11.97 1.37
CA VAL A 108 13.45 11.47 2.66
C VAL A 108 13.25 9.95 2.71
N GLY A 109 13.54 9.24 1.61
CA GLY A 109 13.29 7.80 1.50
C GLY A 109 11.79 7.46 1.41
N GLY A 110 11.46 6.22 1.78
CA GLY A 110 10.08 5.73 1.88
C GLY A 110 9.46 5.27 0.56
N ARG A 111 8.48 4.38 0.66
CA ARG A 111 7.56 4.03 -0.43
C ARG A 111 6.46 5.08 -0.60
N LEU A 112 6.09 5.72 0.51
CA LEU A 112 5.17 6.86 0.57
C LEU A 112 5.89 8.14 0.98
N ARG A 113 5.43 9.26 0.44
CA ARG A 113 5.83 10.61 0.86
C ARG A 113 4.61 11.42 1.26
N VAL A 114 4.64 12.01 2.45
CA VAL A 114 3.58 12.88 2.95
C VAL A 114 4.16 14.26 3.19
N ALA A 115 3.50 15.30 2.70
CA ALA A 115 3.98 16.67 2.82
C ALA A 115 2.92 17.64 3.32
N ALA A 116 3.35 18.81 3.76
CA ALA A 116 2.47 19.93 4.04
C ALA A 116 3.07 21.24 3.51
N MET A 117 2.19 22.13 3.04
CA MET A 117 2.58 23.42 2.48
C MET A 117 1.53 24.49 2.80
N ASN A 118 1.96 25.57 3.44
CA ASN A 118 1.18 26.80 3.44
C ASN A 118 1.24 27.44 2.04
N THR A 119 0.07 27.73 1.46
CA THR A 119 -0.06 28.22 0.08
C THR A 119 -0.07 29.75 -0.05
N LEU A 120 0.05 30.49 1.06
CA LEU A 120 0.00 31.95 1.12
C LEU A 120 -1.27 32.49 0.47
N ASN A 121 -2.41 32.28 1.12
CA ASN A 121 -3.74 32.72 0.69
C ASN A 121 -4.05 32.40 -0.80
N PHE A 122 -4.17 31.12 -1.15
CA PHE A 122 -4.61 30.74 -2.50
C PHE A 122 -6.13 30.96 -2.66
N PHE A 123 -6.49 32.13 -3.18
CA PHE A 123 -7.87 32.53 -3.47
C PHE A 123 -8.12 32.62 -4.98
N LEU A 124 -9.29 32.14 -5.39
CA LEU A 124 -9.80 32.30 -6.75
C LEU A 124 -10.58 33.61 -6.89
N THR A 125 -11.18 34.07 -5.79
CA THR A 125 -11.92 35.34 -5.75
C THR A 125 -10.94 36.52 -5.82
N PRO A 126 -11.08 37.44 -6.80
CA PRO A 126 -10.23 38.61 -6.89
C PRO A 126 -10.43 39.53 -5.69
N ASP A 127 -9.34 40.18 -5.29
CA ASP A 127 -9.38 41.35 -4.44
C ASP A 127 -9.46 42.61 -5.32
N ASN A 128 -10.64 43.22 -5.39
CA ASN A 128 -10.92 44.41 -6.22
C ASN A 128 -10.89 45.72 -5.42
N ILE A 129 -10.13 45.81 -4.32
CA ILE A 129 -10.10 47.05 -3.54
C ILE A 129 -9.62 48.14 -4.49
N GLN A 130 -10.52 49.08 -4.82
CA GLN A 130 -10.06 50.31 -5.42
C GLN A 130 -9.19 51.01 -4.36
N GLU A 131 -7.87 50.82 -4.45
CA GLU A 131 -6.83 51.71 -3.93
C GLU A 131 -6.96 53.07 -4.65
N SER A 132 -8.15 53.69 -4.61
CA SER A 132 -8.34 55.02 -5.15
C SER A 132 -7.84 55.99 -4.09
N SER A 133 -6.85 56.76 -4.48
CA SER A 133 -6.47 58.01 -3.83
C SER A 133 -7.61 59.07 -3.77
N SER A 134 -8.89 58.69 -3.93
CA SER A 134 -10.00 59.63 -4.06
C SER A 134 -11.41 59.19 -3.61
N GLY A 135 -11.60 58.05 -2.90
CA GLY A 135 -12.92 57.66 -2.39
C GLY A 135 -12.85 56.60 -1.28
N PRO A 136 -13.82 56.54 -0.34
CA PRO A 136 -13.83 55.53 0.71
C PRO A 136 -14.11 54.14 0.13
N ASP A 137 -13.33 53.16 0.59
CA ASP A 137 -13.51 51.73 0.32
C ASP A 137 -14.97 51.34 0.53
N ASN A 138 -15.55 50.62 -0.41
CA ASN A 138 -16.85 49.99 -0.21
C ASN A 138 -16.64 48.60 0.40
N PRO A 139 -16.91 48.40 1.69
CA PRO A 139 -16.67 47.12 2.37
C PRO A 139 -17.55 45.97 1.85
N ALA A 140 -18.48 46.25 0.93
CA ALA A 140 -19.37 45.26 0.34
C ALA A 140 -18.81 44.58 -0.92
N ASP A 141 -17.71 45.08 -1.50
CA ASP A 141 -17.31 44.68 -2.86
C ASP A 141 -16.35 43.47 -2.90
N ASN A 142 -15.70 43.10 -1.78
CA ASN A 142 -14.75 41.96 -1.68
C ASN A 142 -14.92 41.15 -0.38
N LEU A 143 -16.10 40.57 -0.16
CA LEU A 143 -16.36 39.75 1.03
C LEU A 143 -16.24 38.25 0.72
N CYS A 144 -15.35 37.58 1.45
CA CYS A 144 -15.05 36.16 1.36
C CYS A 144 -15.36 35.42 2.67
N GLY A 145 -15.26 34.09 2.59
CA GLY A 145 -15.40 33.16 3.71
C GLY A 145 -16.79 32.54 3.87
N PRO A 146 -16.99 31.74 4.94
CA PRO A 146 -18.20 30.95 5.18
C PRO A 146 -19.46 31.80 5.29
N VAL A 147 -19.30 32.96 5.93
CA VAL A 147 -20.28 34.05 5.94
C VAL A 147 -19.55 35.23 5.32
N PRO A 148 -19.90 35.68 4.10
CA PRO A 148 -19.23 36.77 3.39
C PRO A 148 -19.21 38.05 4.23
N SER A 149 -18.18 38.17 5.06
CA SER A 149 -18.01 39.20 6.09
C SER A 149 -16.55 39.49 6.41
N LEU A 150 -15.65 38.72 5.80
CA LEU A 150 -14.20 38.90 5.89
C LEU A 150 -13.71 39.40 4.54
N GLU A 151 -12.64 40.16 4.53
CA GLU A 151 -11.98 40.64 3.31
C GLU A 151 -11.44 39.46 2.49
N CYS A 152 -11.64 39.50 1.17
CA CYS A 152 -10.96 38.61 0.24
C CYS A 152 -9.48 38.95 0.19
N ARG A 153 -8.62 37.94 0.30
CA ARG A 153 -7.15 38.10 0.24
C ARG A 153 -6.60 37.48 -1.05
N GLY A 154 -7.30 37.71 -2.15
CA GLY A 154 -6.97 37.11 -3.43
C GLY A 154 -6.06 37.96 -4.29
N TRP A 155 -5.97 37.56 -5.55
CA TRP A 155 -5.21 38.28 -6.56
C TRP A 155 -5.84 39.64 -6.85
N ASP A 156 -5.01 40.64 -7.13
CA ASP A 156 -5.45 42.00 -7.43
C ASP A 156 -6.24 42.03 -8.74
N GLY A 157 -7.52 42.41 -8.66
CA GLY A 157 -8.44 42.50 -9.80
C GLY A 157 -7.93 43.39 -10.95
N ASP A 158 -7.08 44.37 -10.65
CA ASP A 158 -6.45 45.25 -11.64
C ASP A 158 -5.24 44.59 -12.34
N GLN A 159 -4.79 43.42 -11.87
CA GLN A 159 -3.70 42.61 -12.42
C GLN A 159 -4.18 41.21 -12.86
N PRO A 160 -4.84 41.10 -14.04
CA PRO A 160 -5.51 39.87 -14.48
C PRO A 160 -4.59 38.66 -14.74
N LEU A 161 -3.26 38.84 -14.75
CA LEU A 161 -2.29 37.76 -14.88
C LEU A 161 -1.79 37.24 -13.53
N GLU A 162 -2.10 37.92 -12.42
CA GLU A 162 -1.60 37.55 -11.11
C GLU A 162 -2.08 36.16 -10.68
N LEU A 163 -3.39 35.88 -10.81
CA LEU A 163 -3.95 34.57 -10.48
C LEU A 163 -3.23 33.45 -11.23
N ALA A 164 -3.04 33.62 -12.54
CA ALA A 164 -2.38 32.62 -13.38
C ALA A 164 -0.95 32.36 -12.90
N ARG A 165 -0.20 33.41 -12.56
CA ARG A 165 1.16 33.30 -12.02
C ARG A 165 1.17 32.61 -10.64
N GLN A 166 0.33 33.05 -9.70
CA GLN A 166 0.25 32.46 -8.36
C GLN A 166 -0.05 30.96 -8.46
N ARG A 167 -1.06 30.62 -9.27
CA ARG A 167 -1.44 29.24 -9.58
C ARG A 167 -0.29 28.46 -10.21
N ASP A 168 0.31 28.93 -11.30
CA ASP A 168 1.35 28.17 -12.03
C ASP A 168 2.57 27.90 -11.16
N LYS A 169 2.94 28.84 -10.28
CA LYS A 169 4.05 28.67 -9.34
C LYS A 169 3.71 27.68 -8.23
N LEU A 170 2.50 27.75 -7.67
CA LEU A 170 2.01 26.77 -6.71
C LEU A 170 1.97 25.36 -7.32
N LEU A 171 1.46 25.22 -8.54
CA LEU A 171 1.44 23.95 -9.26
C LEU A 171 2.85 23.42 -9.53
N ALA A 172 3.80 24.27 -9.90
CA ALA A 172 5.19 23.88 -10.08
C ALA A 172 5.86 23.44 -8.78
N ALA A 173 5.55 24.10 -7.66
CA ALA A 173 6.04 23.72 -6.33
C ALA A 173 5.45 22.36 -5.92
N LEU A 174 4.14 22.19 -5.98
CA LEU A 174 3.48 20.92 -5.62
C LEU A 174 3.91 19.76 -6.52
N ALA A 175 4.12 20.01 -7.81
CA ALA A 175 4.66 19.00 -8.74
C ALA A 175 6.12 18.63 -8.41
N GLY A 176 6.94 19.60 -8.01
CA GLY A 176 8.33 19.33 -7.60
C GLY A 176 8.46 18.66 -6.22
N LEU A 177 7.48 18.89 -5.34
CA LEU A 177 7.38 18.21 -4.04
C LEU A 177 7.11 16.71 -4.22
N ASP A 178 6.32 16.34 -5.24
CA ASP A 178 6.04 14.97 -5.67
C ASP A 178 5.60 14.04 -4.52
N ALA A 179 4.90 14.59 -3.53
CA ALA A 179 4.39 13.84 -2.39
C ALA A 179 3.08 13.12 -2.73
N ASP A 180 2.88 11.95 -2.14
CA ASP A 180 1.73 11.09 -2.38
C ASP A 180 0.48 11.56 -1.63
N ILE A 181 0.65 12.23 -0.50
CA ILE A 181 -0.37 12.98 0.23
C ILE A 181 0.19 14.37 0.55
N ILE A 182 -0.60 15.43 0.33
CA ILE A 182 -0.20 16.81 0.61
C ILE A 182 -1.30 17.52 1.40
N GLY A 183 -0.96 17.96 2.60
CA GLY A 183 -1.73 18.92 3.38
C GLY A 183 -1.48 20.35 2.91
N LEU A 184 -2.54 21.12 2.75
CA LEU A 184 -2.48 22.50 2.26
C LEU A 184 -3.09 23.44 3.30
N ASN A 185 -2.39 24.53 3.62
CA ASN A 185 -2.91 25.61 4.43
C ASN A 185 -3.23 26.82 3.56
N GLU A 186 -4.11 27.70 4.05
CA GLU A 186 -4.47 28.98 3.43
C GLU A 186 -5.24 28.89 2.11
N LEU A 187 -6.08 27.86 1.96
CA LEU A 187 -7.01 27.76 0.84
C LEU A 187 -8.25 28.64 1.09
N GLU A 188 -8.78 29.29 0.06
CA GLU A 188 -10.04 30.02 0.17
C GLU A 188 -11.20 29.15 0.71
N ASN A 189 -12.02 29.74 1.59
CA ASN A 189 -13.12 29.09 2.29
C ASN A 189 -14.48 29.77 2.03
N THR A 190 -14.67 30.30 0.82
CA THR A 190 -15.90 30.98 0.40
C THR A 190 -16.95 29.99 -0.08
N ILE A 191 -18.21 30.16 0.31
CA ILE A 191 -19.31 29.32 -0.18
C ILE A 191 -19.38 29.37 -1.71
N GLY A 192 -19.32 28.19 -2.34
CA GLY A 192 -19.42 28.04 -3.80
C GLY A 192 -18.11 28.24 -4.57
N VAL A 193 -16.99 28.47 -3.87
CA VAL A 193 -15.65 28.53 -4.46
C VAL A 193 -14.87 27.29 -4.01
N ASP A 194 -14.27 26.59 -4.98
CA ASP A 194 -13.48 25.39 -4.71
C ASP A 194 -12.04 25.55 -5.24
N PRO A 195 -11.09 26.01 -4.40
CA PRO A 195 -9.68 26.18 -4.80
C PRO A 195 -8.98 24.87 -5.16
N LEU A 196 -9.49 23.71 -4.75
CA LEU A 196 -8.91 22.41 -5.09
C LEU A 196 -9.48 21.88 -6.41
N GLY A 197 -10.81 21.94 -6.56
CA GLY A 197 -11.54 21.31 -7.65
C GLY A 197 -11.95 22.17 -8.83
N ASP A 198 -11.80 23.51 -8.78
CA ASP A 198 -12.22 24.37 -9.89
C ASP A 198 -11.57 23.93 -11.22
N PRO A 199 -12.36 23.68 -12.29
CA PRO A 199 -11.86 23.08 -13.52
C PRO A 199 -10.89 23.96 -14.30
N THR A 200 -10.85 25.27 -14.02
CA THR A 200 -10.01 26.24 -14.73
C THR A 200 -8.77 26.60 -13.92
N ASN A 201 -8.95 26.87 -12.62
CA ASN A 201 -7.94 27.44 -11.75
C ASN A 201 -7.66 26.59 -10.49
N GLY A 202 -8.35 25.47 -10.31
CA GLY A 202 -8.17 24.59 -9.16
C GLY A 202 -6.82 23.87 -9.19
N ILE A 203 -6.30 23.59 -8.00
CA ILE A 203 -5.00 22.93 -7.81
C ILE A 203 -4.99 21.54 -8.45
N VAL A 204 -6.02 20.71 -8.20
CA VAL A 204 -6.02 19.31 -8.67
C VAL A 204 -6.18 19.20 -10.19
N PRO A 205 -7.13 19.89 -10.85
CA PRO A 205 -7.17 19.92 -12.31
C PRO A 205 -5.87 20.45 -12.93
N GLY A 206 -5.25 21.47 -12.32
CA GLY A 206 -3.95 22.00 -12.74
C GLY A 206 -2.83 20.96 -12.66
N LEU A 207 -2.67 20.28 -11.52
CA LEU A 207 -1.68 19.22 -11.33
C LEU A 207 -1.91 18.05 -12.30
N ASN A 208 -3.17 17.65 -12.49
CA ASN A 208 -3.53 16.59 -13.42
C ASN A 208 -3.27 16.97 -14.90
N ALA A 209 -3.37 18.25 -15.25
CA ALA A 209 -2.97 18.71 -16.57
C ALA A 209 -1.44 18.65 -16.77
N LEU A 210 -0.65 18.89 -15.72
CA LEU A 210 0.82 18.85 -15.76
C LEU A 210 1.39 17.44 -15.71
N LEU A 211 0.83 16.58 -14.85
CA LEU A 211 1.42 15.29 -14.48
C LEU A 211 0.69 14.09 -15.11
N GLY A 212 -0.53 14.31 -15.61
CA GLY A 212 -1.39 13.27 -16.18
C GLY A 212 -2.74 13.21 -15.48
N ALA A 213 -3.79 12.96 -16.26
CA ALA A 213 -5.15 12.91 -15.73
C ALA A 213 -5.29 11.82 -14.65
N GLY A 214 -5.89 12.18 -13.50
CA GLY A 214 -6.09 11.26 -12.38
C GLY A 214 -4.87 11.02 -11.50
N THR A 215 -3.79 11.80 -11.67
CA THR A 215 -2.60 11.71 -10.80
C THR A 215 -2.91 12.10 -9.37
N TYR A 216 -3.68 13.17 -9.17
CA TYR A 216 -4.16 13.64 -7.87
C TYR A 216 -5.69 13.67 -7.80
N ALA A 217 -6.19 13.40 -6.61
CA ALA A 217 -7.54 13.64 -6.13
C ALA A 217 -7.48 14.47 -4.84
N TYR A 218 -8.63 14.87 -4.29
CA TYR A 218 -8.69 15.67 -3.06
C TYR A 218 -9.85 15.25 -2.15
N ILE A 219 -9.71 15.56 -0.87
CA ILE A 219 -10.78 15.46 0.11
C ILE A 219 -11.64 16.72 0.00
N ASP A 220 -12.87 16.57 -0.49
CA ASP A 220 -13.83 17.67 -0.55
C ASP A 220 -14.46 17.89 0.82
N THR A 221 -13.91 18.86 1.56
CA THR A 221 -14.43 19.23 2.88
C THR A 221 -15.64 20.15 2.81
N GLY A 222 -15.96 20.70 1.63
CA GLY A 222 -16.76 21.92 1.55
C GLY A 222 -16.19 23.02 2.45
N VAL A 223 -17.06 23.90 2.93
CA VAL A 223 -16.68 25.01 3.83
C VAL A 223 -16.52 24.50 5.26
N ILE A 224 -15.38 24.78 5.89
CA ILE A 224 -15.08 24.36 7.28
C ILE A 224 -14.63 25.54 8.12
N GLY A 225 -15.08 25.62 9.37
CA GLY A 225 -14.71 26.71 10.28
C GLY A 225 -15.35 28.05 9.92
N THR A 226 -14.75 29.14 10.41
CA THR A 226 -15.34 30.49 10.33
C THR A 226 -14.48 31.52 9.58
N ASP A 227 -13.20 31.21 9.32
CA ASP A 227 -12.25 32.09 8.65
C ASP A 227 -12.43 32.04 7.12
N ALA A 228 -11.95 33.08 6.42
CA ALA A 228 -11.93 33.14 4.96
C ALA A 228 -10.92 32.17 4.33
N ILE A 229 -10.03 31.57 5.14
CA ILE A 229 -9.18 30.46 4.72
C ILE A 229 -9.44 29.17 5.51
N ARG A 230 -9.14 28.04 4.87
CA ARG A 230 -9.22 26.68 5.41
C ARG A 230 -7.95 25.88 5.12
N VAL A 231 -7.87 24.71 5.74
CA VAL A 231 -6.93 23.65 5.38
C VAL A 231 -7.56 22.73 4.32
N GLY A 232 -6.75 21.91 3.65
CA GLY A 232 -7.21 20.91 2.69
C GLY A 232 -6.20 19.77 2.51
N LEU A 233 -6.64 18.71 1.82
CA LEU A 233 -5.85 17.52 1.54
C LEU A 233 -5.99 17.11 0.08
N ILE A 234 -4.86 16.88 -0.59
CA ILE A 234 -4.78 16.25 -1.91
C ILE A 234 -3.93 14.98 -1.81
N TYR A 235 -4.20 13.99 -2.66
CA TYR A 235 -3.53 12.69 -2.61
C TYR A 235 -3.46 12.03 -3.98
N LYS A 236 -2.52 11.09 -4.17
CA LYS A 236 -2.40 10.27 -5.37
C LYS A 236 -3.22 8.98 -5.23
N PRO A 237 -4.35 8.82 -5.96
CA PRO A 237 -5.20 7.62 -5.84
C PRO A 237 -4.52 6.34 -6.36
N GLY A 238 -3.40 6.44 -7.07
CA GLY A 238 -2.56 5.29 -7.43
C GLY A 238 -1.59 4.84 -6.34
N LYS A 239 -1.58 5.50 -5.18
CA LYS A 239 -0.68 5.21 -4.04
C LYS A 239 -1.45 4.93 -2.76
N VAL A 240 -2.51 5.71 -2.51
CA VAL A 240 -3.30 5.62 -1.30
C VAL A 240 -4.79 5.74 -1.60
N VAL A 241 -5.62 5.19 -0.72
CA VAL A 241 -7.08 5.33 -0.76
C VAL A 241 -7.57 5.92 0.57
N PRO A 242 -8.41 6.96 0.57
CA PRO A 242 -9.06 7.45 1.79
C PRO A 242 -9.96 6.38 2.41
N VAL A 243 -9.86 6.19 3.72
CA VAL A 243 -10.70 5.25 4.49
C VAL A 243 -11.64 6.03 5.39
N GLY A 244 -12.94 5.77 5.27
CA GLY A 244 -13.96 6.46 6.05
C GLY A 244 -14.14 7.93 5.66
N ASP A 245 -14.92 8.64 6.46
CA ASP A 245 -15.12 10.09 6.32
C ASP A 245 -13.94 10.84 6.97
N PHE A 246 -13.68 12.07 6.49
CA PHE A 246 -12.75 12.96 7.18
C PHE A 246 -13.39 13.51 8.46
N GLU A 247 -12.55 13.90 9.41
CA GLU A 247 -13.00 14.44 10.69
C GLU A 247 -12.36 15.79 11.00
N LEU A 248 -13.06 16.61 11.80
CA LEU A 248 -12.66 17.98 12.09
C LEU A 248 -12.54 18.21 13.60
N LEU A 249 -11.41 18.76 14.04
CA LEU A 249 -11.30 19.33 15.37
C LEU A 249 -11.87 20.74 15.38
N THR A 250 -12.92 20.94 16.19
CA THR A 250 -13.62 22.22 16.37
C THR A 250 -14.00 22.39 17.84
N SER A 251 -14.51 23.57 18.20
CA SER A 251 -15.02 23.84 19.56
C SER A 251 -16.19 22.92 19.97
N ALA A 252 -16.89 22.32 19.00
CA ALA A 252 -17.95 21.35 19.25
C ALA A 252 -17.42 19.98 19.67
N VAL A 253 -16.19 19.64 19.25
CA VAL A 253 -15.48 18.41 19.62
C VAL A 253 -14.72 18.61 20.93
N ASP A 254 -13.93 19.69 21.00
CA ASP A 254 -13.23 20.09 22.23
C ASP A 254 -13.32 21.60 22.44
N PRO A 255 -13.90 22.08 23.57
CA PRO A 255 -14.12 23.51 23.81
C PRO A 255 -12.82 24.33 23.97
N ARG A 256 -11.66 23.70 24.14
CA ARG A 256 -10.35 24.38 24.12
C ARG A 256 -9.99 24.86 22.71
N PHE A 257 -10.53 24.24 21.66
CA PHE A 257 -10.28 24.61 20.28
C PHE A 257 -11.22 25.73 19.82
N ILE A 258 -10.83 26.98 20.01
CA ILE A 258 -11.70 28.15 19.75
C ILE A 258 -11.82 28.43 18.24
N ASP A 259 -12.96 28.12 17.63
CA ASP A 259 -13.21 28.21 16.17
C ASP A 259 -13.10 29.63 15.56
N THR A 260 -13.19 30.67 16.38
CA THR A 260 -13.00 32.07 15.92
C THR A 260 -11.54 32.51 15.96
N LEU A 261 -10.66 31.69 16.52
CA LEU A 261 -9.22 31.94 16.61
C LEU A 261 -8.41 30.90 15.83
N ASN A 262 -8.85 29.65 15.81
CA ASN A 262 -8.19 28.57 15.09
C ASN A 262 -9.03 28.13 13.90
N ARG A 263 -8.34 27.72 12.82
CA ARG A 263 -8.99 27.00 11.72
C ARG A 263 -9.10 25.53 12.12
N PRO A 264 -10.23 24.85 11.81
CA PRO A 264 -10.38 23.44 12.16
C PRO A 264 -9.20 22.60 11.66
N ALA A 265 -8.68 21.72 12.51
CA ALA A 265 -7.74 20.70 12.05
C ALA A 265 -8.51 19.63 11.27
N LEU A 266 -7.95 19.16 10.17
CA LEU A 266 -8.57 18.18 9.27
C LEU A 266 -7.82 16.86 9.35
N ALA A 267 -8.49 15.81 9.81
CA ALA A 267 -7.95 14.45 9.86
C ALA A 267 -8.56 13.58 8.75
N GLN A 268 -7.73 12.80 8.07
CA GLN A 268 -8.15 11.76 7.14
C GLN A 268 -7.25 10.54 7.26
N THR A 269 -7.86 9.37 7.37
CA THR A 269 -7.15 8.09 7.28
C THR A 269 -6.95 7.70 5.83
N PHE A 270 -5.75 7.22 5.51
CA PHE A 270 -5.38 6.67 4.22
C PHE A 270 -4.89 5.23 4.38
N GLU A 271 -5.23 4.37 3.42
CA GLU A 271 -4.65 3.04 3.25
C GLU A 271 -3.61 3.08 2.12
N GLU A 272 -2.37 2.64 2.38
CA GLU A 272 -1.36 2.44 1.34
C GLU A 272 -1.74 1.23 0.49
N ILE A 273 -1.88 1.42 -0.82
CA ILE A 273 -2.34 0.35 -1.72
C ILE A 273 -1.39 -0.86 -1.70
N VAL A 274 -0.10 -0.62 -1.55
CA VAL A 274 0.91 -1.67 -1.67
C VAL A 274 1.03 -2.50 -0.40
N SER A 275 0.94 -1.92 0.80
CA SER A 275 1.08 -2.64 2.08
C SER A 275 -0.25 -2.98 2.74
N GLY A 276 -1.35 -2.38 2.29
CA GLY A 276 -2.66 -2.43 2.95
C GLY A 276 -2.73 -1.72 4.30
N ALA A 277 -1.60 -1.15 4.78
CA ALA A 277 -1.57 -0.49 6.07
C ALA A 277 -2.20 0.88 6.03
N ARG A 278 -2.72 1.30 7.18
CA ARG A 278 -3.43 2.56 7.35
C ARG A 278 -2.60 3.50 8.19
N PHE A 279 -2.92 4.78 8.07
CA PHE A 279 -2.45 5.82 8.98
C PHE A 279 -3.30 7.07 8.81
N THR A 280 -3.36 7.90 9.85
CA THR A 280 -4.11 9.15 9.84
C THR A 280 -3.16 10.34 9.62
N VAL A 281 -3.46 11.17 8.62
CA VAL A 281 -2.82 12.47 8.43
C VAL A 281 -3.73 13.56 8.97
N VAL A 282 -3.16 14.47 9.76
CA VAL A 282 -3.85 15.66 10.25
C VAL A 282 -3.19 16.92 9.73
N VAL A 283 -3.95 17.72 8.99
CA VAL A 283 -3.53 19.05 8.54
C VAL A 283 -4.04 20.08 9.53
N ASN A 284 -3.13 20.87 10.10
CA ASN A 284 -3.46 21.91 11.08
C ASN A 284 -3.06 23.30 10.56
N HIS A 285 -3.75 24.32 11.05
CA HIS A 285 -3.36 25.73 10.90
C HIS A 285 -3.83 26.51 12.14
N LEU A 286 -2.96 26.61 13.15
CA LEU A 286 -3.32 27.29 14.41
C LEU A 286 -3.25 28.82 14.28
N LYS A 287 -3.76 29.52 15.31
CA LYS A 287 -3.79 30.98 15.37
C LYS A 287 -2.40 31.61 15.20
N SER A 288 -2.26 32.53 14.25
CA SER A 288 -1.02 33.28 14.04
C SER A 288 -0.55 34.08 15.27
N LYS A 289 0.74 33.96 15.61
CA LYS A 289 1.39 34.67 16.72
C LYS A 289 1.52 36.19 16.52
N GLY A 290 1.43 36.67 15.28
CA GLY A 290 1.49 38.09 14.94
C GLY A 290 0.14 38.83 15.04
N SER A 291 -0.96 38.08 15.16
CA SER A 291 -2.31 38.65 15.21
C SER A 291 -2.68 39.15 16.61
N ALA A 292 -3.61 40.11 16.68
CA ALA A 292 -4.21 40.51 17.94
C ALA A 292 -4.99 39.34 18.58
N CYS A 293 -4.81 39.15 19.90
CA CYS A 293 -5.59 38.21 20.71
C CYS A 293 -6.26 38.93 21.88
N ALA A 294 -7.58 38.88 21.94
CA ALA A 294 -8.30 39.34 23.12
C ALA A 294 -8.19 38.29 24.24
N GLY A 295 -7.67 38.69 25.40
CA GLY A 295 -7.57 37.82 26.59
C GLY A 295 -6.29 37.00 26.71
N ASP A 296 -5.45 36.99 25.67
CA ASP A 296 -4.17 36.25 25.61
C ASP A 296 -3.08 37.12 24.93
N PRO A 297 -2.65 38.22 25.58
CA PRO A 297 -1.68 39.15 25.00
C PRO A 297 -0.25 38.61 25.11
N ASP A 298 0.63 39.08 24.23
CA ASP A 298 2.07 38.88 24.34
C ASP A 298 2.61 39.42 25.68
N ILE A 299 3.27 38.54 26.45
CA ILE A 299 3.85 38.84 27.76
C ILE A 299 5.36 39.17 27.69
N GLY A 300 5.94 39.20 26.49
CA GLY A 300 7.34 39.54 26.25
C GLY A 300 8.31 38.40 26.55
N ASP A 301 7.89 37.15 26.39
CA ASP A 301 8.70 35.94 26.54
C ASP A 301 9.23 35.40 25.19
N GLY A 302 8.88 36.05 24.07
CA GLY A 302 9.30 35.67 22.72
C GLY A 302 8.27 34.81 21.96
N GLN A 303 7.23 34.33 22.64
CA GLN A 303 6.21 33.47 22.03
C GLN A 303 5.18 34.25 21.22
N GLY A 304 5.07 35.57 21.44
CA GLY A 304 4.14 36.44 20.73
C GLY A 304 2.71 36.35 21.28
N ASN A 305 1.76 36.94 20.56
CA ASN A 305 0.35 36.90 20.97
C ASN A 305 -0.24 35.50 20.82
N CYS A 306 -1.40 35.26 21.46
CA CYS A 306 -2.17 34.04 21.30
C CYS A 306 -1.43 32.74 21.70
N ASN A 307 -0.42 32.81 22.57
CA ASN A 307 0.35 31.62 22.94
C ASN A 307 -0.51 30.62 23.72
N LEU A 308 -1.28 31.06 24.73
CA LEU A 308 -2.16 30.17 25.50
C LEU A 308 -3.29 29.59 24.63
N THR A 309 -3.74 30.35 23.64
CA THR A 309 -4.74 29.93 22.65
C THR A 309 -4.19 28.81 21.76
N ARG A 310 -2.96 28.95 21.26
CA ARG A 310 -2.29 27.91 20.49
C ARG A 310 -1.99 26.69 21.36
N LEU A 311 -1.54 26.89 22.59
CA LEU A 311 -1.27 25.81 23.55
C LEU A 311 -2.52 24.97 23.82
N ALA A 312 -3.65 25.62 24.14
CA ALA A 312 -4.90 24.93 24.38
C ALA A 312 -5.40 24.15 23.14
N ALA A 313 -5.18 24.70 21.94
CA ALA A 313 -5.52 24.03 20.68
C ALA A 313 -4.60 22.84 20.39
N ALA A 314 -3.31 22.95 20.69
CA ALA A 314 -2.34 21.86 20.57
C ALA A 314 -2.65 20.68 21.51
N GLN A 315 -3.02 20.97 22.77
CA GLN A 315 -3.48 19.95 23.72
C GLN A 315 -4.78 19.28 23.24
N ALA A 316 -5.75 20.07 22.78
CA ALA A 316 -6.98 19.52 22.20
C ALA A 316 -6.72 18.61 20.99
N LEU A 317 -5.71 18.95 20.18
CA LEU A 317 -5.33 18.19 19.00
C LEU A 317 -4.82 16.79 19.35
N VAL A 318 -3.87 16.66 20.28
CA VAL A 318 -3.34 15.35 20.68
C VAL A 318 -4.38 14.53 21.45
N ASP A 319 -5.17 15.16 22.32
CA ASP A 319 -6.25 14.49 23.04
C ASP A 319 -7.32 13.94 22.09
N TRP A 320 -7.69 14.72 21.07
CA TRP A 320 -8.64 14.29 20.05
C TRP A 320 -8.10 13.13 19.22
N LEU A 321 -6.83 13.18 18.79
CA LEU A 321 -6.23 12.09 18.02
C LEU A 321 -6.15 10.78 18.81
N ALA A 322 -5.91 10.86 20.11
CA ALA A 322 -5.93 9.68 21.00
C ALA A 322 -7.29 8.97 21.05
N THR A 323 -8.37 9.62 20.59
CA THR A 323 -9.70 9.00 20.48
C THR A 323 -9.92 8.21 19.19
N ASP A 324 -8.94 8.18 18.27
CA ASP A 324 -9.07 7.68 16.90
C ASP A 324 -10.29 8.30 16.21
N PRO A 325 -10.22 9.60 15.88
CA PRO A 325 -11.40 10.35 15.50
C PRO A 325 -12.04 9.83 14.22
N THR A 326 -11.23 9.30 13.29
CA THR A 326 -11.71 8.72 12.04
C THR A 326 -12.27 7.30 12.19
N GLY A 327 -12.14 6.69 13.37
CA GLY A 327 -12.57 5.31 13.65
C GLY A 327 -11.82 4.27 12.81
N SER A 328 -10.56 4.55 12.46
CA SER A 328 -9.73 3.70 11.61
C SER A 328 -9.31 2.39 12.27
N GLY A 329 -9.21 2.39 13.60
CA GLY A 329 -8.58 1.34 14.40
C GLY A 329 -7.06 1.32 14.30
N ASP A 330 -6.46 2.25 13.56
CA ASP A 330 -5.03 2.31 13.31
C ASP A 330 -4.35 3.30 14.27
N PRO A 331 -3.23 2.93 14.92
CA PRO A 331 -2.55 3.78 15.88
C PRO A 331 -1.60 4.82 15.27
N ASP A 332 -1.42 4.86 13.94
CA ASP A 332 -0.42 5.70 13.30
C ASP A 332 -0.97 7.10 12.99
N PHE A 333 -0.41 8.14 13.65
CA PHE A 333 -0.85 9.52 13.49
C PHE A 333 0.31 10.44 13.07
N LEU A 334 0.06 11.22 12.01
CA LEU A 334 0.98 12.24 11.51
C LEU A 334 0.32 13.62 11.56
N ILE A 335 0.83 14.51 12.41
CA ILE A 335 0.40 15.91 12.47
C ILE A 335 1.32 16.72 11.55
N MET A 336 0.74 17.45 10.59
CA MET A 336 1.49 18.33 9.69
C MET A 336 0.81 19.67 9.44
N GLY A 337 1.61 20.66 9.08
CA GLY A 337 1.15 22.01 8.71
C GLY A 337 1.68 23.09 9.64
N ASP A 338 1.10 24.27 9.51
CA ASP A 338 1.52 25.49 10.20
C ASP A 338 0.90 25.63 11.60
N LEU A 339 1.66 25.25 12.63
CA LEU A 339 1.25 25.43 14.04
C LEU A 339 1.44 26.88 14.52
N ASN A 340 2.00 27.76 13.68
CA ASN A 340 2.28 29.15 14.01
C ASN A 340 3.12 29.33 15.29
N SER A 341 3.97 28.36 15.59
CA SER A 341 4.82 28.30 16.78
C SER A 341 6.23 27.87 16.39
N TYR A 342 7.25 28.49 16.98
CA TYR A 342 8.62 28.01 16.83
C TYR A 342 8.89 26.79 17.72
N ALA A 343 9.99 26.08 17.42
CA ALA A 343 10.32 24.77 17.99
C ALA A 343 10.34 24.64 19.52
N GLN A 344 10.65 25.73 20.24
CA GLN A 344 10.72 25.76 21.71
C GLN A 344 9.46 26.38 22.34
N GLU A 345 8.43 26.70 21.58
CA GLU A 345 7.23 27.33 22.12
C GLU A 345 6.27 26.30 22.73
N ASP A 346 5.50 26.74 23.73
CA ASP A 346 4.61 25.89 24.53
C ASP A 346 3.69 24.99 23.68
N PRO A 347 3.11 25.44 22.54
CA PRO A 347 2.26 24.59 21.71
C PRO A 347 3.01 23.38 21.12
N ILE A 348 4.29 23.53 20.77
CA ILE A 348 5.09 22.42 20.23
C ILE A 348 5.46 21.44 21.35
N ASP A 349 5.77 21.93 22.53
CA ASP A 349 6.03 21.09 23.70
C ASP A 349 4.79 20.32 24.15
N ALA A 350 3.60 20.92 24.05
CA ALA A 350 2.35 20.22 24.32
C ALA A 350 2.09 19.08 23.34
N VAL A 351 2.31 19.27 22.03
CA VAL A 351 2.19 18.16 21.08
C VAL A 351 3.21 17.05 21.40
N LYS A 352 4.46 17.43 21.70
CA LYS A 352 5.52 16.48 22.04
C LYS A 352 5.22 15.67 23.30
N ALA A 353 4.58 16.27 24.30
CA ALA A 353 4.20 15.61 25.55
C ALA A 353 2.97 14.68 25.40
N GLY A 354 2.32 14.69 24.23
CA GLY A 354 1.18 13.83 23.96
C GLY A 354 -0.05 14.12 24.84
N PRO A 355 -1.07 13.25 24.76
CA PRO A 355 -2.33 13.35 25.50
C PRO A 355 -2.21 13.36 27.03
N ASP A 356 -1.14 12.80 27.60
CA ASP A 356 -0.95 12.79 29.06
C ASP A 356 -0.26 14.05 29.62
N ASP A 357 0.04 15.03 28.74
CA ASP A 357 0.73 16.29 29.04
C ASP A 357 2.08 16.09 29.78
N THR A 358 2.68 14.90 29.72
CA THR A 358 3.86 14.52 30.51
C THR A 358 5.00 14.05 29.61
N PRO A 359 6.03 14.88 29.38
CA PRO A 359 7.15 14.46 28.54
C PRO A 359 7.87 13.21 29.07
N GLY A 360 8.33 12.37 28.15
CA GLY A 360 9.07 11.14 28.39
C GLY A 360 8.20 9.90 28.55
N THR A 361 6.95 9.93 28.10
CA THR A 361 5.97 8.85 28.22
C THR A 361 5.78 8.12 26.88
N GLY A 362 4.86 7.14 26.86
CA GLY A 362 4.70 6.21 25.73
C GLY A 362 3.84 6.73 24.58
N ASP A 363 3.28 7.93 24.73
CA ASP A 363 2.37 8.62 23.82
C ASP A 363 2.96 9.92 23.24
N ASP A 364 4.19 10.27 23.65
CA ASP A 364 4.95 11.42 23.18
C ASP A 364 5.10 11.46 21.65
N TYR A 365 4.78 12.61 21.05
CA TYR A 365 5.07 12.85 19.64
C TYR A 365 6.52 13.28 19.43
N THR A 366 7.10 12.85 18.32
CA THR A 366 8.43 13.29 17.89
C THR A 366 8.32 14.28 16.75
N ASN A 367 8.94 15.46 16.92
CA ASN A 367 9.08 16.46 15.85
C ASN A 367 10.15 15.97 14.84
N LEU A 368 9.69 15.55 13.67
CA LEU A 368 10.53 14.91 12.65
C LEU A 368 11.51 15.89 12.02
N ILE A 369 11.13 17.16 11.85
CA ILE A 369 12.04 18.19 11.33
C ILE A 369 13.20 18.40 12.31
N ALA A 370 12.90 18.53 13.61
CA ALA A 370 13.95 18.61 14.63
C ALA A 370 14.86 17.36 14.64
N LEU A 371 14.27 16.16 14.47
CA LEU A 371 15.00 14.89 14.47
C LEU A 371 15.96 14.75 13.28
N TYR A 372 15.51 15.09 12.07
CA TYR A 372 16.26 14.83 10.84
C TYR A 372 17.07 16.04 10.32
N GLN A 373 16.60 17.26 10.54
CA GLN A 373 17.26 18.51 10.10
C GLN A 373 18.03 19.21 11.23
N GLY A 374 17.73 18.85 12.49
CA GLY A 374 18.43 19.35 13.67
C GLY A 374 17.97 20.74 14.12
N THR A 375 18.68 21.30 15.10
CA THR A 375 18.30 22.54 15.81
C THR A 375 18.21 23.78 14.93
N TYR A 376 18.90 23.79 13.78
CA TYR A 376 18.98 24.95 12.88
C TYR A 376 18.10 24.80 11.63
N ALA A 377 17.14 23.88 11.66
CA ALA A 377 16.10 23.78 10.64
C ALA A 377 15.30 25.09 10.54
N TYR A 378 14.75 25.36 9.37
CA TYR A 378 13.90 26.52 9.15
C TYR A 378 12.95 26.28 7.98
N SER A 379 11.76 26.89 8.06
CA SER A 379 10.77 26.92 6.98
C SER A 379 10.25 28.34 6.73
N TYR A 380 10.69 29.29 7.55
CA TYR A 380 10.16 30.65 7.58
C TYR A 380 11.28 31.63 7.98
N VAL A 381 11.30 32.79 7.33
CA VAL A 381 12.25 33.87 7.65
C VAL A 381 11.46 35.15 7.91
N PHE A 382 11.67 35.73 9.09
CA PHE A 382 11.02 36.98 9.49
C PHE A 382 12.04 38.01 9.96
N ASP A 383 12.00 39.21 9.38
CA ASP A 383 12.93 40.31 9.69
C ASP A 383 14.41 39.86 9.63
N GLY A 384 14.71 39.00 8.64
CA GLY A 384 16.04 38.42 8.40
C GLY A 384 16.51 37.37 9.42
N GLN A 385 15.61 36.83 10.24
CA GLN A 385 15.89 35.74 11.18
C GLN A 385 15.12 34.48 10.80
N ALA A 386 15.81 33.34 10.82
CA ALA A 386 15.24 32.05 10.43
C ALA A 386 14.58 31.32 11.61
N GLY A 387 13.59 30.48 11.29
CA GLY A 387 12.96 29.50 12.17
C GLY A 387 11.98 28.65 11.35
N TYR A 388 11.28 27.70 11.97
CA TYR A 388 10.23 26.95 11.28
C TYR A 388 8.94 27.01 12.09
N LEU A 389 7.83 27.18 11.37
CA LEU A 389 6.46 27.18 11.89
C LEU A 389 5.67 25.97 11.36
N ASP A 390 6.13 25.43 10.23
CA ASP A 390 5.61 24.22 9.62
C ASP A 390 6.28 23.02 10.24
N HIS A 391 5.47 22.13 10.79
CA HIS A 391 5.97 20.95 11.50
C HIS A 391 5.47 19.67 10.87
N ALA A 392 6.20 18.60 11.15
CA ALA A 392 5.76 17.24 10.99
C ALA A 392 6.03 16.51 12.31
N LEU A 393 4.99 16.02 12.98
CA LEU A 393 5.09 15.30 14.24
C LEU A 393 4.42 13.93 14.12
N ALA A 394 5.17 12.87 14.44
CA ALA A 394 4.68 11.51 14.44
C ALA A 394 4.56 10.99 15.86
N ASN A 395 3.48 10.27 16.16
CA ASN A 395 3.36 9.53 17.40
C ASN A 395 4.31 8.30 17.39
N PRO A 396 4.50 7.61 18.53
CA PRO A 396 5.49 6.53 18.63
C PRO A 396 5.27 5.36 17.67
N SER A 397 4.01 5.04 17.36
CA SER A 397 3.67 3.96 16.42
C SER A 397 4.13 4.28 15.01
N LEU A 398 3.80 5.47 14.51
CA LEU A 398 4.21 5.88 13.17
C LEU A 398 5.71 6.19 13.10
N LEU A 399 6.33 6.69 14.17
CA LEU A 399 7.74 7.04 14.21
C LEU A 399 8.64 5.86 13.80
N ALA A 400 8.30 4.63 14.18
CA ALA A 400 9.04 3.43 13.81
C ALA A 400 9.05 3.16 12.29
N GLN A 401 8.14 3.78 11.55
CA GLN A 401 7.91 3.61 10.11
C GLN A 401 8.40 4.82 9.29
N VAL A 402 8.92 5.86 9.97
CA VAL A 402 9.51 7.04 9.32
C VAL A 402 10.91 6.73 8.82
N THR A 403 11.15 7.02 7.55
CA THR A 403 12.45 6.83 6.88
C THR A 403 13.29 8.10 6.77
N GLY A 404 12.65 9.27 6.89
CA GLY A 404 13.29 10.58 6.82
C GLY A 404 12.28 11.72 6.84
N ALA A 405 12.75 12.94 7.12
CA ALA A 405 11.97 14.15 6.98
C ALA A 405 12.87 15.34 6.59
N ALA A 406 12.33 16.28 5.83
CA ALA A 406 13.03 17.48 5.39
C ALA A 406 12.07 18.66 5.18
N ASP A 407 12.61 19.86 5.31
CA ASP A 407 12.04 21.07 4.71
C ASP A 407 12.62 21.27 3.30
N TRP A 408 11.92 21.98 2.43
CA TRP A 408 12.40 22.30 1.08
C TRP A 408 12.52 23.81 0.90
N HIS A 409 13.75 24.32 0.92
CA HIS A 409 14.06 25.75 0.87
C HIS A 409 13.80 26.45 -0.48
N ILE A 410 12.54 26.50 -0.92
CA ILE A 410 12.09 27.12 -2.18
C ILE A 410 11.52 28.52 -2.03
N ASN A 411 11.15 28.91 -0.82
CA ASN A 411 10.32 30.09 -0.54
C ASN A 411 10.97 31.01 0.50
N ALA A 412 11.30 30.53 1.70
CA ALA A 412 11.59 31.38 2.86
C ALA A 412 12.83 32.27 2.69
N ASP A 413 13.79 31.89 1.86
CA ASP A 413 15.01 32.66 1.61
C ASP A 413 14.85 33.76 0.55
N GLU A 414 13.64 34.06 0.11
CA GLU A 414 13.40 35.03 -0.96
C GLU A 414 13.21 36.45 -0.39
N PRO A 415 13.68 37.50 -1.08
CA PRO A 415 13.59 38.85 -0.51
C PRO A 415 12.15 39.38 -0.43
N ASP A 416 11.78 39.86 0.75
CA ASP A 416 10.45 40.45 1.05
C ASP A 416 10.07 41.65 0.17
N PHE A 417 11.04 42.38 -0.40
CA PHE A 417 10.75 43.56 -1.23
C PHE A 417 10.20 43.21 -2.63
N LEU A 418 10.17 41.93 -3.00
CA LEU A 418 9.61 41.45 -4.26
C LEU A 418 8.07 41.48 -4.21
N ASP A 419 7.49 42.69 -4.27
CA ASP A 419 6.04 42.92 -4.33
C ASP A 419 5.37 42.11 -5.45
N TYR A 420 4.25 41.43 -5.21
CA TYR A 420 3.59 40.72 -6.30
C TYR A 420 3.07 41.68 -7.39
N ASP A 421 2.83 42.96 -7.12
CA ASP A 421 2.45 43.95 -8.13
C ASP A 421 3.57 44.16 -9.17
N THR A 422 3.23 43.91 -10.44
CA THR A 422 4.14 44.07 -11.58
C THR A 422 3.81 45.26 -12.48
N SER A 423 2.71 45.99 -12.21
CA SER A 423 2.18 47.09 -13.03
C SER A 423 3.17 48.24 -13.23
N PHE A 424 4.08 48.42 -12.28
CA PHE A 424 5.12 49.45 -12.28
C PHE A 424 6.55 48.89 -12.45
N LYS A 425 6.71 47.58 -12.62
CA LYS A 425 8.03 46.94 -12.66
C LYS A 425 8.65 46.91 -14.05
N PRO A 426 9.98 47.09 -14.18
CA PRO A 426 10.68 46.86 -15.44
C PRO A 426 10.70 45.36 -15.79
N PRO A 427 10.88 45.00 -17.08
CA PRO A 427 10.87 43.61 -17.53
C PRO A 427 11.85 42.67 -16.80
N ALA A 428 13.02 43.18 -16.38
CA ALA A 428 14.03 42.38 -15.67
C ALA A 428 13.58 41.96 -14.26
N GLN A 429 12.74 42.76 -13.61
CA GLN A 429 12.15 42.45 -12.31
C GLN A 429 10.87 41.63 -12.48
N GLU A 430 10.03 41.94 -13.47
CA GLU A 430 8.86 41.12 -13.79
C GLU A 430 9.25 39.67 -14.11
N ALA A 431 10.34 39.47 -14.84
CA ALA A 431 10.85 38.14 -15.17
C ALA A 431 11.30 37.30 -13.96
N VAL A 432 11.45 37.88 -12.76
CA VAL A 432 11.73 37.09 -11.56
C VAL A 432 10.54 36.23 -11.14
N TYR A 433 9.34 36.54 -11.61
CA TYR A 433 8.11 35.81 -11.33
C TYR A 433 7.76 34.74 -12.38
N GLU A 434 8.77 34.26 -13.10
CA GLU A 434 8.71 33.04 -13.90
C GLU A 434 7.86 31.92 -13.25
N PRO A 435 7.06 31.18 -14.04
CA PRO A 435 6.15 30.14 -13.55
C PRO A 435 6.93 28.87 -13.16
N ASN A 436 7.67 28.96 -12.06
CA ASN A 436 8.43 27.87 -11.46
C ASN A 436 8.13 27.75 -9.96
N ALA A 437 8.70 26.71 -9.32
CA ALA A 437 8.41 26.35 -7.93
C ALA A 437 8.81 27.40 -6.87
N TYR A 438 9.52 28.47 -7.23
CA TYR A 438 10.14 29.36 -6.25
C TYR A 438 9.29 30.61 -5.96
N ARG A 439 9.19 30.98 -4.67
CA ARG A 439 8.33 32.08 -4.17
C ARG A 439 6.86 31.80 -4.45
N SER A 440 6.43 30.55 -4.34
CA SER A 440 5.01 30.19 -4.41
C SER A 440 4.29 30.50 -3.09
N SER A 441 5.05 30.65 -2.00
CA SER A 441 4.59 30.96 -0.65
C SER A 441 5.70 31.72 0.09
N ASP A 442 5.41 32.21 1.29
CA ASP A 442 6.36 32.69 2.29
C ASP A 442 6.85 31.58 3.25
N HIS A 443 6.24 30.40 3.17
CA HIS A 443 6.64 29.20 3.89
C HIS A 443 7.31 28.18 2.96
N ASP A 444 8.36 27.52 3.45
CA ASP A 444 8.90 26.30 2.85
C ASP A 444 8.03 25.09 3.23
N PRO A 445 7.73 24.16 2.30
CA PRO A 445 7.00 22.95 2.63
C PRO A 445 7.85 21.95 3.41
N VAL A 446 7.20 21.12 4.21
CA VAL A 446 7.78 19.98 4.93
C VAL A 446 7.37 18.67 4.29
N ILE A 447 8.26 17.69 4.26
CA ILE A 447 8.02 16.37 3.66
C ILE A 447 8.59 15.24 4.52
N VAL A 448 7.88 14.12 4.59
CA VAL A 448 8.20 12.93 5.39
C VAL A 448 8.13 11.70 4.50
N GLY A 449 9.13 10.83 4.58
CA GLY A 449 9.14 9.52 3.91
C GLY A 449 8.69 8.41 4.86
N LEU A 450 7.78 7.54 4.42
CA LEU A 450 7.21 6.45 5.20
C LEU A 450 7.40 5.08 4.51
N ASN A 451 7.65 4.06 5.32
CA ASN A 451 7.52 2.65 4.97
C ASN A 451 6.54 2.01 5.93
N LEU A 452 5.26 1.99 5.58
CA LEU A 452 4.25 1.40 6.46
C LEU A 452 4.48 -0.12 6.59
N VAL A 453 4.17 -0.68 7.76
CA VAL A 453 4.29 -2.12 8.01
C VAL A 453 3.32 -2.86 7.10
N ASP A 454 3.75 -3.95 6.48
CA ASP A 454 2.85 -4.75 5.66
C ASP A 454 1.77 -5.42 6.52
N VAL A 455 0.51 -5.38 6.06
CA VAL A 455 -0.61 -6.09 6.70
C VAL A 455 -1.32 -7.03 5.73
N ILE A 456 -0.88 -7.09 4.47
CA ILE A 456 -1.39 -8.04 3.49
C ILE A 456 -0.63 -9.36 3.71
N PRO A 457 -1.34 -10.46 3.98
CA PRO A 457 -0.67 -11.76 4.13
C PRO A 457 -0.17 -12.32 2.80
N PRO A 458 0.87 -13.17 2.84
CA PRO A 458 1.34 -13.88 1.66
C PRO A 458 0.37 -14.99 1.24
N ASP A 459 0.51 -15.46 0.00
CA ASP A 459 -0.15 -16.65 -0.54
C ASP A 459 0.84 -17.82 -0.67
N THR A 460 0.35 -19.05 -0.51
CA THR A 460 1.15 -20.29 -0.65
C THR A 460 0.56 -21.24 -1.68
N VAL A 461 1.43 -21.92 -2.42
CA VAL A 461 1.03 -22.95 -3.40
C VAL A 461 1.95 -24.16 -3.29
N ILE A 462 1.37 -25.36 -3.31
CA ILE A 462 2.10 -26.62 -3.47
C ILE A 462 2.38 -26.84 -4.96
N THR A 463 3.66 -26.93 -5.31
CA THR A 463 4.14 -27.08 -6.69
C THR A 463 4.49 -28.51 -7.05
N ALA A 464 4.78 -29.37 -6.07
CA ALA A 464 4.93 -30.81 -6.27
C ALA A 464 4.50 -31.58 -5.01
N ALA A 465 3.85 -32.73 -5.20
CA ALA A 465 3.30 -33.58 -4.14
C ALA A 465 3.34 -35.06 -4.59
N PRO A 466 3.30 -36.03 -3.65
CA PRO A 466 3.35 -37.46 -3.95
C PRO A 466 2.04 -37.97 -4.56
N GLY A 467 2.14 -39.03 -5.36
CA GLY A 467 1.01 -39.81 -5.84
C GLY A 467 0.57 -39.49 -7.27
N VAL A 468 -0.23 -40.40 -7.83
CA VAL A 468 -0.84 -40.29 -9.16
C VAL A 468 -2.26 -39.74 -8.98
N PRO A 469 -2.74 -38.83 -9.86
CA PRO A 469 -4.12 -38.36 -9.80
C PRO A 469 -5.10 -39.53 -9.84
N ALA A 470 -5.91 -39.67 -8.80
CA ALA A 470 -6.93 -40.70 -8.67
C ALA A 470 -8.18 -40.11 -7.97
N THR A 471 -9.34 -40.68 -8.26
CA THR A 471 -10.62 -40.26 -7.67
C THR A 471 -11.07 -41.30 -6.62
N PRO A 472 -11.41 -40.91 -5.38
CA PRO A 472 -11.61 -39.54 -4.89
C PRO A 472 -10.34 -38.83 -4.37
N LEU A 473 -9.21 -39.53 -4.20
CA LEU A 473 -7.95 -38.97 -3.70
C LEU A 473 -6.74 -39.52 -4.49
N PRO A 474 -5.67 -38.74 -4.67
CA PRO A 474 -4.40 -39.23 -5.20
C PRO A 474 -3.85 -40.41 -4.39
N LEU A 475 -3.29 -41.40 -5.09
CA LEU A 475 -2.74 -42.62 -4.49
C LEU A 475 -1.21 -42.62 -4.57
N SER A 476 -0.55 -43.03 -3.48
CA SER A 476 0.91 -43.16 -3.41
C SER A 476 1.30 -44.42 -2.62
N ASP A 477 2.39 -45.06 -2.99
CA ASP A 477 3.08 -46.11 -2.19
C ASP A 477 4.39 -45.60 -1.58
N ASP A 478 4.85 -44.41 -1.98
CA ASP A 478 6.02 -43.75 -1.40
C ASP A 478 5.76 -43.33 0.05
N ARG A 479 6.35 -44.09 0.97
CA ARG A 479 6.32 -43.80 2.41
C ARG A 479 7.24 -42.65 2.82
N ASN A 480 8.02 -42.09 1.89
CA ASN A 480 8.96 -41.01 2.12
C ASN A 480 8.67 -39.77 1.25
N PRO A 481 7.40 -39.29 1.23
CA PRO A 481 6.97 -38.30 0.27
C PRO A 481 7.71 -36.98 0.41
N VAL A 482 7.93 -36.33 -0.74
CA VAL A 482 8.55 -35.01 -0.86
C VAL A 482 7.52 -34.02 -1.37
N PHE A 483 7.44 -32.86 -0.71
CA PHE A 483 6.60 -31.74 -1.09
C PHE A 483 7.48 -30.56 -1.51
N GLU A 484 7.21 -30.02 -2.69
CA GLU A 484 7.73 -28.72 -3.10
C GLU A 484 6.59 -27.71 -3.06
N PHE A 485 6.88 -26.52 -2.56
CA PHE A 485 5.95 -25.41 -2.47
C PHE A 485 6.69 -24.09 -2.66
N THR A 486 5.92 -23.05 -2.94
CA THR A 486 6.39 -21.67 -3.05
C THR A 486 5.32 -20.72 -2.50
N GLY A 487 5.68 -19.44 -2.39
CA GLY A 487 4.74 -18.40 -1.98
C GLY A 487 5.01 -17.10 -2.72
N THR A 488 4.03 -16.21 -2.67
CA THR A 488 4.11 -14.86 -3.22
C THR A 488 3.54 -13.87 -2.23
N ASP A 489 4.05 -12.64 -2.28
CA ASP A 489 3.63 -11.56 -1.40
C ASP A 489 3.77 -10.21 -2.13
N ASN A 490 3.08 -9.19 -1.65
CA ASN A 490 3.08 -7.84 -2.19
C ASN A 490 4.38 -7.08 -1.91
N LEU A 491 5.06 -7.33 -0.79
CA LEU A 491 6.32 -6.65 -0.44
C LEU A 491 7.49 -7.61 -0.18
N THR A 492 7.23 -8.77 0.39
CA THR A 492 8.26 -9.75 0.70
C THR A 492 8.64 -10.53 -0.55
N ALA A 493 9.93 -10.52 -0.90
CA ALA A 493 10.38 -11.29 -2.05
C ALA A 493 10.20 -12.80 -1.78
N PRO A 494 9.91 -13.64 -2.80
CA PRO A 494 9.71 -15.07 -2.60
C PRO A 494 10.89 -15.80 -1.91
N ALA A 495 12.11 -15.26 -2.01
CA ALA A 495 13.30 -15.82 -1.38
C ALA A 495 13.38 -15.53 0.13
N ASP A 496 12.67 -14.51 0.60
CA ASP A 496 12.67 -14.05 2.00
C ASP A 496 11.43 -14.53 2.77
N LEU A 497 10.45 -15.15 2.07
CA LEU A 497 9.34 -15.85 2.70
C LEU A 497 9.82 -17.04 3.53
N THR A 498 9.22 -17.19 4.72
CA THR A 498 9.39 -18.38 5.56
C THR A 498 8.13 -19.23 5.52
N PHE A 499 8.24 -20.54 5.78
CA PHE A 499 7.11 -21.46 5.68
C PHE A 499 6.92 -22.25 6.97
N GLU A 500 5.66 -22.51 7.28
CA GLU A 500 5.27 -23.49 8.29
C GLU A 500 4.48 -24.61 7.64
N CYS A 501 4.79 -25.84 8.05
CA CYS A 501 4.14 -27.05 7.59
C CYS A 501 3.51 -27.80 8.76
N GLN A 502 2.42 -28.50 8.49
CA GLN A 502 1.89 -29.52 9.37
C GLN A 502 1.44 -30.75 8.57
N LEU A 503 1.50 -31.91 9.22
CA LEU A 503 1.01 -33.18 8.69
C LEU A 503 -0.07 -33.69 9.65
N ASP A 504 -1.22 -34.08 9.11
CA ASP A 504 -2.35 -34.69 9.84
C ASP A 504 -2.85 -33.90 11.05
N GLY A 505 -2.64 -32.58 11.06
CA GLY A 505 -3.03 -31.71 12.16
C GLY A 505 -2.13 -31.77 13.40
N ASP A 506 -0.91 -32.29 13.29
CA ASP A 506 0.06 -32.40 14.40
C ASP A 506 0.63 -31.03 14.87
N GLY A 507 0.25 -29.94 14.21
CA GLY A 507 0.61 -28.57 14.54
C GLY A 507 1.70 -27.98 13.66
N TRP A 508 1.65 -26.66 13.50
CA TRP A 508 2.54 -25.89 12.64
C TRP A 508 4.00 -25.89 13.13
N THR A 509 4.91 -26.25 12.24
CA THR A 509 6.36 -26.21 12.47
C THR A 509 7.08 -25.57 11.30
N ALA A 510 8.20 -24.88 11.56
CA ALA A 510 8.99 -24.27 10.49
C ALA A 510 9.52 -25.34 9.52
N CYS A 511 9.37 -25.10 8.23
CA CYS A 511 9.79 -26.01 7.15
C CYS A 511 10.42 -25.23 5.98
N ALA A 512 11.00 -25.97 5.04
CA ALA A 512 11.61 -25.41 3.83
C ALA A 512 11.18 -26.25 2.61
N SER A 513 11.16 -25.64 1.42
CA SER A 513 10.89 -26.35 0.18
C SER A 513 12.22 -26.84 -0.43
N PRO A 514 12.38 -28.13 -0.77
CA PRO A 514 11.45 -29.25 -0.53
C PRO A 514 11.40 -29.72 0.94
N THR A 515 10.23 -30.16 1.39
CA THR A 515 10.03 -30.86 2.67
C THR A 515 9.84 -32.36 2.43
N GLN A 516 10.54 -33.20 3.19
CA GLN A 516 10.38 -34.66 3.15
C GLN A 516 9.85 -35.21 4.47
N TYR A 517 8.89 -36.12 4.40
CA TYR A 517 8.50 -36.99 5.52
C TYR A 517 9.06 -38.38 5.32
N LEU A 518 9.29 -39.12 6.41
CA LEU A 518 9.91 -40.44 6.36
C LEU A 518 9.03 -41.48 7.05
N ASP A 519 9.02 -42.68 6.47
CA ASP A 519 8.39 -43.88 7.01
C ASP A 519 6.92 -43.67 7.44
N LEU A 520 6.16 -42.87 6.70
CA LEU A 520 4.74 -42.65 6.98
C LEU A 520 3.96 -43.97 7.03
N ALA A 521 2.93 -44.03 7.87
CA ALA A 521 2.07 -45.20 7.98
C ALA A 521 1.17 -45.30 6.76
N TYR A 522 0.72 -46.50 6.40
CA TYR A 522 -0.30 -46.62 5.36
C TYR A 522 -1.64 -46.11 5.90
N ALA A 523 -2.04 -44.93 5.44
CA ALA A 523 -3.25 -44.21 5.84
C ALA A 523 -3.51 -43.06 4.85
N ILE A 524 -4.67 -42.41 5.00
CA ILE A 524 -4.90 -41.11 4.38
C ILE A 524 -4.14 -40.06 5.19
N HIS A 525 -3.32 -39.29 4.50
CA HIS A 525 -2.54 -38.20 5.05
C HIS A 525 -2.98 -36.86 4.47
N THR A 526 -2.84 -35.79 5.26
CA THR A 526 -3.05 -34.42 4.80
C THR A 526 -1.84 -33.56 5.16
N PHE A 527 -1.19 -33.01 4.14
CA PHE A 527 -0.12 -32.03 4.27
C PHE A 527 -0.70 -30.64 4.08
N GLU A 528 -0.33 -29.73 4.97
CA GLU A 528 -0.67 -28.31 4.86
C GLU A 528 0.59 -27.47 4.98
N VAL A 529 0.70 -26.44 4.16
CA VAL A 529 1.80 -25.48 4.19
C VAL A 529 1.27 -24.05 4.04
N ARG A 530 1.86 -23.13 4.81
CA ARG A 530 1.53 -21.72 4.77
C ARG A 530 2.79 -20.86 4.85
N ALA A 531 2.81 -19.77 4.11
CA ALA A 531 3.88 -18.79 4.08
C ALA A 531 3.72 -17.77 5.21
N ARG A 532 4.85 -17.16 5.58
CA ARG A 532 4.95 -15.99 6.44
C ARG A 532 5.89 -14.98 5.79
N ASP A 533 5.47 -13.74 5.79
CA ASP A 533 6.21 -12.61 5.24
C ASP A 533 7.20 -12.02 6.25
N GLU A 534 7.95 -10.99 5.85
CA GLU A 534 8.91 -10.30 6.74
C GLU A 534 8.22 -9.45 7.82
N ALA A 535 6.96 -9.03 7.60
CA ALA A 535 6.16 -8.30 8.57
C ALA A 535 5.53 -9.22 9.64
N GLY A 536 5.56 -10.53 9.42
CA GLY A 536 5.00 -11.56 10.31
C GLY A 536 3.55 -11.95 9.99
N ASN A 537 2.97 -11.44 8.90
CA ASN A 537 1.68 -11.91 8.40
C ASN A 537 1.78 -13.37 7.96
N VAL A 538 0.68 -14.08 8.11
CA VAL A 538 0.60 -15.53 7.85
C VAL A 538 -0.48 -15.76 6.83
N ASP A 539 -0.18 -16.56 5.81
CA ASP A 539 -1.17 -16.99 4.84
C ASP A 539 -2.40 -17.57 5.58
N PRO A 540 -3.58 -16.92 5.45
CA PRO A 540 -4.80 -17.33 6.14
C PRO A 540 -5.45 -18.56 5.48
N THR A 541 -5.01 -18.93 4.28
CA THR A 541 -5.51 -20.03 3.45
C THR A 541 -4.38 -20.99 3.08
N PRO A 542 -3.88 -21.79 4.05
CA PRO A 542 -2.81 -22.75 3.79
C PRO A 542 -3.08 -23.61 2.56
N ALA A 543 -2.05 -23.87 1.76
CA ALA A 543 -2.14 -24.83 0.69
C ALA A 543 -2.24 -26.24 1.27
N VAL A 544 -3.24 -27.01 0.82
CA VAL A 544 -3.60 -28.33 1.37
C VAL A 544 -3.45 -29.40 0.30
N TYR A 545 -2.86 -30.54 0.66
CA TYR A 545 -2.81 -31.73 -0.16
C TYR A 545 -3.15 -32.97 0.66
N THR A 546 -4.21 -33.69 0.27
CA THR A 546 -4.64 -34.94 0.89
C THR A 546 -4.39 -36.09 -0.07
N TRP A 547 -3.76 -37.16 0.39
CA TRP A 547 -3.49 -38.36 -0.40
C TRP A 547 -3.66 -39.62 0.43
N ASP A 548 -3.81 -40.73 -0.25
CA ASP A 548 -3.97 -42.05 0.35
C ASP A 548 -2.72 -42.89 0.13
N LEU A 549 -1.99 -43.17 1.22
CA LEU A 549 -0.75 -43.93 1.21
C LEU A 549 -1.06 -45.41 1.46
N ARG A 550 -0.87 -46.27 0.44
CA ARG A 550 -1.16 -47.72 0.52
C ARG A 550 -0.12 -48.57 -0.23
N PRO A 551 0.03 -49.88 0.09
CA PRO A 551 1.01 -50.75 -0.57
C PRO A 551 0.71 -50.97 -2.06
N SER A 552 1.75 -51.05 -2.89
CA SER A 552 1.71 -51.57 -4.27
C SER A 552 2.10 -53.06 -4.32
N CYS A 553 1.81 -53.73 -5.45
CA CYS A 553 2.25 -55.13 -5.68
C CYS A 553 3.79 -55.28 -5.66
N GLU A 554 4.55 -54.20 -5.90
CA GLU A 554 6.01 -54.21 -5.68
C GLU A 554 6.33 -54.02 -4.18
N GLY A 555 6.52 -55.13 -3.47
CA GLY A 555 7.13 -55.14 -2.14
C GLY A 555 6.22 -55.53 -0.97
N ALA A 556 5.04 -56.07 -1.24
CA ALA A 556 4.18 -56.58 -0.18
C ALA A 556 4.75 -57.87 0.46
N PHE A 557 4.71 -57.95 1.79
CA PHE A 557 4.93 -59.22 2.51
C PHE A 557 3.68 -60.09 2.29
N ALA A 558 3.63 -60.82 1.18
CA ALA A 558 2.44 -61.60 0.86
C ALA A 558 2.12 -62.62 1.96
N THR A 559 0.86 -62.73 2.34
CA THR A 559 0.34 -63.76 3.25
C THR A 559 0.41 -65.13 2.58
N LEU A 560 0.21 -65.18 1.26
CA LEU A 560 0.35 -66.38 0.42
C LEU A 560 1.20 -66.08 -0.81
N TRP A 561 2.13 -66.99 -1.11
CA TRP A 561 2.99 -66.94 -2.29
C TRP A 561 2.77 -68.18 -3.17
N GLY A 562 2.59 -67.94 -4.47
CA GLY A 562 2.69 -68.93 -5.52
C GLY A 562 4.13 -69.26 -5.90
N THR A 563 4.29 -69.83 -7.07
CA THR A 563 5.52 -70.29 -7.71
C THR A 563 5.52 -69.84 -9.17
N ASP A 564 6.60 -70.08 -9.93
CA ASP A 564 6.62 -69.78 -11.38
C ASP A 564 5.78 -70.76 -12.24
N GLY A 565 4.85 -71.51 -11.65
CA GLY A 565 3.97 -72.44 -12.34
C GLY A 565 2.53 -72.32 -11.85
N PRO A 566 1.56 -73.01 -12.48
CA PRO A 566 0.15 -72.85 -12.15
C PRO A 566 -0.17 -73.21 -10.70
N ASP A 567 -0.67 -72.22 -9.95
CA ASP A 567 -1.02 -72.32 -8.55
C ASP A 567 -2.53 -72.12 -8.29
N ALA A 568 -3.00 -72.63 -7.16
CA ALA A 568 -4.36 -72.45 -6.69
C ALA A 568 -4.33 -72.06 -5.21
N LEU A 569 -4.50 -70.77 -4.93
CA LEU A 569 -4.36 -70.17 -3.61
C LEU A 569 -5.70 -69.62 -3.15
N ASN A 570 -6.02 -69.83 -1.87
CA ASN A 570 -7.19 -69.24 -1.23
C ASN A 570 -6.73 -68.51 0.02
N GLY A 571 -7.20 -67.27 0.18
CA GLY A 571 -7.08 -66.46 1.38
C GLY A 571 -7.99 -66.98 2.50
N THR A 572 -8.41 -66.06 3.34
CA THR A 572 -9.16 -66.27 4.57
C THR A 572 -10.36 -65.32 4.61
N ASP A 573 -11.12 -65.31 5.71
CA ASP A 573 -12.21 -64.32 5.90
C ASP A 573 -11.68 -62.96 6.42
N GLY A 574 -10.36 -62.72 6.39
CA GLY A 574 -9.74 -61.46 6.78
C GLY A 574 -8.74 -60.97 5.73
N PRO A 575 -8.19 -59.75 5.90
CA PRO A 575 -7.32 -59.13 4.89
C PRO A 575 -6.08 -59.96 4.57
N ASP A 576 -5.94 -60.33 3.31
CA ASP A 576 -4.87 -61.14 2.76
C ASP A 576 -4.06 -60.40 1.69
N VAL A 577 -2.81 -60.82 1.52
CA VAL A 577 -2.00 -60.45 0.37
C VAL A 577 -1.61 -61.73 -0.34
N ILE A 578 -2.03 -61.90 -1.59
CA ILE A 578 -1.83 -63.11 -2.40
C ILE A 578 -1.05 -62.74 -3.65
N VAL A 579 0.07 -63.41 -3.89
CA VAL A 579 0.93 -63.17 -5.06
C VAL A 579 1.13 -64.46 -5.83
N GLY A 580 0.75 -64.47 -7.12
CA GLY A 580 0.81 -65.62 -8.04
C GLY A 580 2.22 -65.89 -8.57
N LEU A 581 2.93 -64.84 -8.99
CA LEU A 581 4.20 -64.88 -9.75
C LEU A 581 4.00 -65.26 -11.22
N GLY A 582 4.70 -66.27 -11.73
CA GLY A 582 4.53 -66.72 -13.11
C GLY A 582 3.63 -67.94 -13.14
N GLY A 583 2.78 -68.11 -14.14
CA GLY A 583 1.90 -69.28 -14.16
C GLY A 583 0.55 -68.96 -14.75
N ASN A 584 -0.37 -69.90 -14.63
CA ASN A 584 -1.78 -69.62 -14.91
C ASN A 584 -2.50 -69.93 -13.61
N ASP A 585 -2.66 -68.92 -12.79
CA ASP A 585 -2.98 -69.08 -11.39
C ASP A 585 -4.47 -68.92 -11.13
N THR A 586 -4.93 -69.47 -10.01
CA THR A 586 -6.28 -69.24 -9.49
C THR A 586 -6.17 -68.74 -8.07
N LEU A 587 -6.40 -67.44 -7.86
CA LEU A 587 -6.19 -66.76 -6.58
C LEU A 587 -7.54 -66.23 -6.08
N ASN A 588 -7.98 -66.67 -4.89
CA ASN A 588 -9.24 -66.21 -4.30
C ASN A 588 -8.98 -65.55 -2.94
N GLY A 589 -9.39 -64.29 -2.76
CA GLY A 589 -9.29 -63.54 -1.50
C GLY A 589 -10.25 -64.03 -0.43
N LEU A 590 -11.47 -64.40 -0.85
CA LEU A 590 -12.62 -64.82 -0.04
C LEU A 590 -13.31 -63.65 0.66
N GLY A 591 -12.84 -63.20 1.81
CA GLY A 591 -13.47 -62.09 2.51
C GLY A 591 -12.44 -61.30 3.29
N GLY A 592 -12.68 -60.01 3.48
CA GLY A 592 -11.61 -59.11 3.94
C GLY A 592 -11.30 -58.10 2.84
N ASN A 593 -10.34 -57.22 3.09
CA ASN A 593 -9.89 -56.27 2.08
C ASN A 593 -8.53 -56.74 1.59
N ASP A 594 -8.52 -57.40 0.45
CA ASP A 594 -7.39 -58.19 -0.03
C ASP A 594 -6.56 -57.43 -1.06
N LEU A 595 -5.29 -57.83 -1.19
CA LEU A 595 -4.41 -57.44 -2.29
C LEU A 595 -4.01 -58.71 -3.04
N ILE A 596 -4.49 -58.87 -4.26
CA ILE A 596 -4.24 -60.02 -5.11
C ILE A 596 -3.44 -59.57 -6.32
N CYS A 597 -2.27 -60.17 -6.55
CA CYS A 597 -1.41 -59.90 -7.70
C CYS A 597 -1.20 -61.22 -8.46
N GLY A 598 -1.70 -61.33 -9.70
CA GLY A 598 -1.50 -62.48 -10.59
C GLY A 598 -0.08 -62.54 -11.15
N ASP A 599 0.49 -61.36 -11.44
CA ASP A 599 1.81 -61.13 -12.01
C ASP A 599 1.96 -61.59 -13.47
N GLY A 600 2.10 -62.86 -13.77
CA GLY A 600 2.52 -63.28 -15.12
C GLY A 600 1.89 -64.58 -15.59
N GLY A 601 0.90 -64.47 -16.47
CA GLY A 601 0.46 -65.52 -17.37
C GLY A 601 -1.03 -65.40 -17.67
N ARG A 602 -1.84 -66.43 -17.48
CA ARG A 602 -3.30 -66.30 -17.63
C ARG A 602 -3.95 -66.69 -16.33
N ASP A 603 -4.27 -65.70 -15.54
CA ASP A 603 -4.68 -65.84 -14.17
C ASP A 603 -6.19 -65.67 -14.02
N THR A 604 -6.73 -66.28 -12.98
CA THR A 604 -8.12 -66.13 -12.56
C THR A 604 -8.12 -65.65 -11.11
N LEU A 605 -8.51 -64.41 -10.92
CA LEU A 605 -8.40 -63.69 -9.66
C LEU A 605 -9.79 -63.29 -9.17
N ASP A 606 -10.09 -63.58 -7.90
CA ASP A 606 -11.38 -63.26 -7.27
C ASP A 606 -11.13 -62.58 -5.91
N GLY A 607 -11.45 -61.30 -5.78
CA GLY A 607 -11.34 -60.55 -4.51
C GLY A 607 -12.28 -61.11 -3.45
N GLY A 608 -13.51 -61.41 -3.85
CA GLY A 608 -14.51 -62.03 -3.00
C GLY A 608 -15.37 -60.99 -2.30
N GLY A 609 -15.10 -60.68 -1.03
CA GLY A 609 -15.98 -59.83 -0.24
C GLY A 609 -15.23 -58.84 0.64
N GLY A 610 -15.31 -57.57 0.29
CA GLY A 610 -14.68 -56.46 1.00
C GLY A 610 -14.21 -55.45 -0.02
N ASN A 611 -13.29 -54.57 0.34
CA ASN A 611 -12.76 -53.59 -0.61
C ASN A 611 -11.37 -54.06 -1.08
N ASP A 612 -11.34 -54.76 -2.19
CA ASP A 612 -10.22 -55.52 -2.70
C ASP A 612 -9.41 -54.74 -3.74
N ARG A 613 -8.16 -55.16 -3.91
CA ARG A 613 -7.28 -54.72 -4.99
C ARG A 613 -6.83 -55.95 -5.76
N VAL A 614 -7.20 -56.04 -7.02
CA VAL A 614 -6.94 -57.21 -7.85
C VAL A 614 -6.16 -56.77 -9.10
N PHE A 615 -4.94 -57.29 -9.25
CA PHE A 615 -4.03 -56.94 -10.34
C PHE A 615 -3.71 -58.20 -11.15
N GLY A 616 -4.04 -58.21 -12.45
CA GLY A 616 -3.78 -59.33 -13.37
C GLY A 616 -2.29 -59.47 -13.63
N GLY A 617 -1.69 -58.40 -14.16
CA GLY A 617 -0.28 -58.37 -14.51
C GLY A 617 -0.10 -58.60 -16.00
N ALA A 618 0.83 -59.46 -16.41
CA ALA A 618 1.10 -59.74 -17.81
C ALA A 618 0.37 -61.01 -18.26
N GLY A 619 -0.40 -60.89 -19.33
CA GLY A 619 -1.07 -61.92 -20.09
C GLY A 619 -2.57 -61.65 -20.12
N ASN A 620 -3.39 -62.69 -20.31
CA ASN A 620 -4.82 -62.49 -20.59
C ASN A 620 -5.63 -63.04 -19.43
N ASP A 621 -5.96 -62.18 -18.48
CA ASP A 621 -6.41 -62.53 -17.15
C ASP A 621 -7.94 -62.40 -17.00
N THR A 622 -8.46 -62.99 -15.93
CA THR A 622 -9.86 -62.88 -15.55
C THR A 622 -9.96 -62.44 -14.10
N LEU A 623 -10.44 -61.22 -13.87
CA LEU A 623 -10.51 -60.59 -12.56
C LEU A 623 -11.97 -60.39 -12.14
N THR A 624 -12.27 -60.73 -10.90
CA THR A 624 -13.54 -60.41 -10.24
C THR A 624 -13.25 -59.62 -8.97
N GLY A 625 -13.87 -58.44 -8.81
CA GLY A 625 -13.75 -57.64 -7.58
C GLY A 625 -14.56 -58.28 -6.47
N GLY A 626 -15.88 -58.31 -6.66
CA GLY A 626 -16.77 -59.16 -5.89
C GLY A 626 -17.90 -58.35 -5.26
N ALA A 627 -17.77 -58.02 -3.98
CA ALA A 627 -18.78 -57.24 -3.27
C ALA A 627 -18.11 -56.10 -2.50
N ASN A 628 -18.72 -54.92 -2.57
CA ASN A 628 -18.22 -53.63 -2.06
C ASN A 628 -17.29 -52.96 -3.08
N ASN A 629 -16.41 -52.06 -2.64
CA ASN A 629 -15.74 -51.12 -3.54
C ASN A 629 -14.32 -51.60 -3.85
N ASP A 630 -14.12 -52.05 -5.08
CA ASP A 630 -12.91 -52.75 -5.52
C ASP A 630 -12.10 -51.93 -6.53
N ILE A 631 -10.80 -52.24 -6.61
CA ILE A 631 -9.89 -51.68 -7.62
C ILE A 631 -9.31 -52.85 -8.43
N LEU A 632 -9.57 -52.87 -9.74
CA LEU A 632 -9.10 -53.90 -10.66
C LEU A 632 -8.18 -53.27 -11.70
N SER A 633 -7.06 -53.92 -11.99
CA SER A 633 -6.19 -53.58 -13.12
C SER A 633 -5.76 -54.85 -13.86
N GLY A 634 -6.03 -54.88 -15.17
CA GLY A 634 -5.73 -56.01 -16.04
C GLY A 634 -4.23 -56.13 -16.26
N GLY A 635 -3.62 -55.07 -16.78
CA GLY A 635 -2.19 -55.00 -17.03
C GLY A 635 -1.89 -55.15 -18.51
N ALA A 636 -1.13 -56.16 -18.91
CA ALA A 636 -0.70 -56.32 -20.30
C ALA A 636 -1.24 -57.59 -20.94
N GLY A 637 -2.25 -57.48 -21.80
CA GLY A 637 -2.86 -58.55 -22.60
C GLY A 637 -4.37 -58.32 -22.65
N ASP A 638 -5.11 -59.19 -23.35
CA ASP A 638 -6.57 -59.00 -23.46
C ASP A 638 -7.28 -59.57 -22.22
N ASP A 639 -7.71 -58.69 -21.32
CA ASP A 639 -8.20 -59.00 -19.98
C ASP A 639 -9.73 -58.95 -19.86
N GLN A 640 -10.26 -59.71 -18.91
CA GLN A 640 -11.69 -59.73 -18.58
C GLN A 640 -11.87 -59.35 -17.12
N MET A 641 -12.50 -58.21 -16.86
CA MET A 641 -12.71 -57.69 -15.51
C MET A 641 -14.21 -57.53 -15.25
N THR A 642 -14.69 -57.99 -14.10
CA THR A 642 -16.11 -57.92 -13.74
C THR A 642 -16.32 -57.64 -12.27
N ASP A 643 -17.33 -56.83 -11.96
CA ASP A 643 -17.89 -56.70 -10.62
C ASP A 643 -19.42 -56.94 -10.59
N THR A 644 -19.97 -57.03 -9.38
CA THR A 644 -21.41 -57.21 -9.16
C THR A 644 -22.09 -56.01 -8.49
N ALA A 645 -21.42 -55.34 -7.56
CA ALA A 645 -21.94 -54.18 -6.85
C ALA A 645 -20.85 -53.43 -6.08
N GLY A 646 -20.85 -52.10 -6.13
CA GLY A 646 -19.84 -51.27 -5.49
C GLY A 646 -19.64 -49.96 -6.24
N SER A 647 -18.82 -49.06 -5.71
CA SER A 647 -18.26 -47.96 -6.50
C SER A 647 -16.82 -48.32 -6.81
N ASN A 648 -16.59 -48.85 -8.01
CA ASN A 648 -15.37 -49.55 -8.36
C ASN A 648 -14.48 -48.76 -9.32
N VAL A 649 -13.19 -49.10 -9.37
CA VAL A 649 -12.22 -48.52 -10.30
C VAL A 649 -11.57 -49.63 -11.12
N PHE A 650 -11.69 -49.54 -12.44
CA PHE A 650 -11.19 -50.53 -13.39
C PHE A 650 -10.19 -49.87 -14.34
N ASN A 651 -9.06 -50.53 -14.59
CA ASN A 651 -8.07 -50.09 -15.58
C ASN A 651 -7.62 -51.28 -16.45
N GLY A 652 -8.00 -51.30 -17.73
CA GLY A 652 -7.61 -52.35 -18.70
C GLY A 652 -6.11 -52.37 -18.95
N ASP A 653 -5.50 -51.18 -18.96
CA ASP A 653 -4.10 -50.95 -19.26
C ASP A 653 -3.75 -51.22 -20.74
N ALA A 654 -3.15 -52.36 -21.12
CA ALA A 654 -2.72 -52.58 -22.50
C ALA A 654 -3.25 -53.90 -23.05
N GLY A 655 -4.13 -53.86 -24.04
CA GLY A 655 -4.80 -55.03 -24.59
C GLY A 655 -6.16 -54.67 -25.16
N ASN A 656 -6.91 -55.66 -25.65
CA ASN A 656 -8.32 -55.46 -26.00
C ASN A 656 -9.18 -55.98 -24.86
N ASP A 657 -9.50 -55.11 -23.92
CA ASP A 657 -10.03 -55.48 -22.62
C ASP A 657 -11.55 -55.47 -22.58
N THR A 658 -12.12 -56.24 -21.66
CA THR A 658 -13.56 -56.28 -21.39
C THR A 658 -13.83 -55.96 -19.94
N LEU A 659 -14.42 -54.80 -19.68
CA LEU A 659 -14.66 -54.24 -18.35
C LEU A 659 -16.17 -54.19 -18.08
N THR A 660 -16.63 -54.73 -16.95
CA THR A 660 -18.04 -54.65 -16.52
C THR A 660 -18.14 -54.23 -15.05
N GLY A 661 -18.61 -53.01 -14.79
CA GLY A 661 -18.64 -52.37 -13.46
C GLY A 661 -19.74 -52.88 -12.52
N GLY A 662 -20.90 -53.24 -13.06
CA GLY A 662 -21.98 -53.84 -12.27
C GLY A 662 -23.00 -52.81 -11.78
N ASN A 663 -23.25 -52.71 -10.47
CA ASN A 663 -24.12 -51.66 -9.92
C ASN A 663 -23.31 -50.73 -9.01
N GLY A 664 -23.45 -49.42 -9.16
CA GLY A 664 -22.97 -48.41 -8.24
C GLY A 664 -22.37 -47.23 -8.99
N LEU A 665 -21.27 -46.66 -8.52
CA LEU A 665 -20.64 -45.51 -9.19
C LEU A 665 -19.27 -45.95 -9.66
N ASP A 666 -19.18 -46.39 -10.91
CA ASP A 666 -17.98 -47.05 -11.42
C ASP A 666 -17.15 -46.12 -12.30
N ALA A 667 -15.83 -46.23 -12.20
CA ALA A 667 -14.86 -45.56 -13.05
C ALA A 667 -14.07 -46.60 -13.86
N LEU A 668 -14.34 -46.69 -15.17
CA LEU A 668 -13.73 -47.68 -16.07
C LEU A 668 -12.80 -46.96 -17.05
N ASN A 669 -11.54 -47.39 -17.09
CA ASN A 669 -10.57 -46.98 -18.11
C ASN A 669 -10.15 -48.18 -18.96
N GLY A 670 -10.31 -48.08 -20.28
CA GLY A 670 -9.90 -49.12 -21.24
C GLY A 670 -8.39 -49.18 -21.35
N GLY A 671 -7.78 -48.07 -21.77
CA GLY A 671 -6.33 -47.96 -21.90
C GLY A 671 -5.93 -48.06 -23.36
N ALA A 672 -5.01 -48.95 -23.69
CA ALA A 672 -4.47 -49.08 -25.04
C ALA A 672 -4.94 -50.37 -25.72
N GLY A 673 -5.74 -50.25 -26.78
CA GLY A 673 -6.28 -51.32 -27.59
C GLY A 673 -7.78 -51.10 -27.82
N ASN A 674 -8.47 -52.07 -28.42
CA ASN A 674 -9.88 -51.92 -28.75
C ASN A 674 -10.74 -52.54 -27.66
N ASP A 675 -11.26 -51.71 -26.77
CA ASP A 675 -11.83 -52.15 -25.50
C ASP A 675 -13.37 -52.19 -25.53
N VAL A 676 -13.92 -52.94 -24.57
CA VAL A 676 -15.36 -53.03 -24.33
C VAL A 676 -15.64 -52.67 -22.87
N LEU A 677 -16.22 -51.50 -22.64
CA LEU A 677 -16.52 -50.99 -21.31
C LEU A 677 -18.03 -50.96 -21.09
N ASN A 678 -18.49 -51.51 -19.96
CA ASN A 678 -19.88 -51.50 -19.55
C ASN A 678 -20.02 -51.05 -18.09
N GLY A 679 -20.53 -49.83 -17.87
CA GLY A 679 -20.72 -49.26 -16.53
C GLY A 679 -21.75 -50.07 -15.74
N GLY A 680 -22.91 -50.32 -16.35
CA GLY A 680 -23.94 -51.19 -15.81
C GLY A 680 -25.07 -50.37 -15.22
N GLY A 681 -25.10 -50.17 -13.91
CA GLY A 681 -26.17 -49.44 -13.24
C GLY A 681 -25.65 -48.44 -12.21
N GLY A 682 -25.83 -47.15 -12.47
CA GLY A 682 -25.66 -46.06 -11.54
C GLY A 682 -25.21 -44.80 -12.26
N GLN A 683 -24.20 -44.10 -11.76
CA GLN A 683 -23.64 -42.94 -12.46
C GLN A 683 -22.16 -43.25 -12.67
N ASP A 684 -21.85 -43.63 -13.91
CA ASP A 684 -20.57 -44.22 -14.24
C ASP A 684 -19.73 -43.26 -15.08
N THR A 685 -18.42 -43.39 -14.99
CA THR A 685 -17.45 -42.67 -15.83
C THR A 685 -16.64 -43.68 -16.62
N LEU A 686 -16.78 -43.66 -17.95
CA LEU A 686 -16.11 -44.57 -18.87
C LEU A 686 -15.14 -43.78 -19.76
N ASN A 687 -13.91 -44.27 -19.88
CA ASN A 687 -12.88 -43.72 -20.76
C ASN A 687 -12.26 -44.85 -21.61
N GLY A 688 -12.37 -44.77 -22.93
CA GLY A 688 -11.77 -45.75 -23.87
C GLY A 688 -10.26 -45.59 -24.01
N ASP A 689 -9.76 -44.36 -23.91
CA ASP A 689 -8.37 -43.97 -24.17
C ASP A 689 -7.92 -44.19 -25.62
N ALA A 690 -7.25 -45.28 -25.98
CA ALA A 690 -6.58 -45.41 -27.28
C ALA A 690 -6.94 -46.72 -28.01
N GLY A 691 -7.85 -46.62 -28.98
CA GLY A 691 -8.21 -47.69 -29.90
C GLY A 691 -9.62 -47.46 -30.41
N ASP A 692 -10.18 -48.45 -31.11
CA ASP A 692 -11.58 -48.40 -31.54
C ASP A 692 -12.47 -49.05 -30.47
N ASP A 693 -13.03 -48.24 -29.57
CA ASP A 693 -13.63 -48.71 -28.32
C ASP A 693 -15.16 -48.83 -28.35
N GLN A 694 -15.73 -49.64 -27.48
CA GLN A 694 -17.18 -49.77 -27.28
C GLN A 694 -17.55 -49.43 -25.84
N LEU A 695 -18.22 -48.29 -25.66
CA LEU A 695 -18.61 -47.77 -24.35
C LEU A 695 -20.13 -47.88 -24.16
N TYR A 696 -20.53 -48.63 -23.14
CA TYR A 696 -21.91 -48.82 -22.70
C TYR A 696 -22.10 -48.23 -21.31
N GLY A 697 -22.76 -47.06 -21.19
CA GLY A 697 -23.01 -46.40 -19.91
C GLY A 697 -23.90 -47.28 -19.01
N GLY A 698 -25.11 -47.57 -19.50
CA GLY A 698 -26.04 -48.44 -18.82
C GLY A 698 -27.21 -47.65 -18.24
N ALA A 699 -27.60 -47.92 -17.00
CA ALA A 699 -28.72 -47.25 -16.36
C ALA A 699 -28.25 -46.15 -15.41
N GLY A 700 -28.80 -44.95 -15.55
CA GLY A 700 -28.48 -43.76 -14.77
C GLY A 700 -27.61 -42.77 -15.56
N PRO A 701 -27.22 -41.62 -14.99
CA PRO A 701 -26.59 -40.55 -15.75
C PRO A 701 -25.06 -40.71 -15.84
N ASP A 702 -24.57 -41.08 -17.02
CA ASP A 702 -23.18 -41.49 -17.24
C ASP A 702 -22.33 -40.46 -17.98
N ILE A 703 -21.00 -40.57 -17.86
CA ILE A 703 -20.01 -39.79 -18.62
C ILE A 703 -19.15 -40.76 -19.43
N LEU A 704 -19.18 -40.63 -20.75
CA LEU A 704 -18.44 -41.48 -21.69
C LEU A 704 -17.44 -40.62 -22.47
N THR A 705 -16.18 -41.06 -22.52
CA THR A 705 -15.09 -40.44 -23.30
C THR A 705 -14.44 -41.53 -24.15
N GLY A 706 -14.49 -41.42 -25.47
CA GLY A 706 -13.96 -42.47 -26.36
C GLY A 706 -12.45 -42.43 -26.48
N GLY A 707 -11.89 -41.22 -26.60
CA GLY A 707 -10.47 -41.01 -26.77
C GLY A 707 -10.05 -41.06 -28.25
N ALA A 708 -9.06 -41.89 -28.56
CA ALA A 708 -8.38 -41.93 -29.84
C ALA A 708 -8.71 -43.18 -30.64
N GLY A 709 -9.70 -43.09 -31.52
CA GLY A 709 -9.98 -44.08 -32.54
C GLY A 709 -11.34 -43.85 -33.14
N ALA A 710 -11.97 -44.90 -33.65
CA ALA A 710 -13.35 -44.88 -34.12
C ALA A 710 -14.24 -45.61 -33.10
N ASP A 711 -14.90 -44.83 -32.24
CA ASP A 711 -15.54 -45.37 -31.05
C ASP A 711 -17.05 -45.59 -31.21
N PHE A 712 -17.62 -46.46 -30.39
CA PHE A 712 -19.05 -46.69 -30.29
C PHE A 712 -19.56 -46.29 -28.91
N PHE A 713 -20.55 -45.39 -28.87
CA PHE A 713 -21.16 -44.91 -27.64
C PHE A 713 -22.62 -45.34 -27.51
N SER A 714 -22.97 -45.96 -26.39
CA SER A 714 -24.32 -46.32 -25.98
C SER A 714 -24.57 -45.86 -24.54
N GLY A 715 -25.20 -44.70 -24.35
CA GLY A 715 -25.50 -44.16 -23.02
C GLY A 715 -26.47 -45.04 -22.23
N GLY A 716 -27.55 -45.49 -22.88
CA GLY A 716 -28.58 -46.31 -22.23
C GLY A 716 -29.64 -45.45 -21.51
N PRO A 717 -30.41 -46.02 -20.56
CA PRO A 717 -31.42 -45.27 -19.82
C PRO A 717 -30.80 -44.24 -18.85
N GLY A 718 -30.65 -43.00 -19.27
CA GLY A 718 -29.94 -42.00 -18.47
C GLY A 718 -30.04 -40.58 -18.99
N ALA A 719 -29.32 -39.68 -18.32
CA ALA A 719 -29.02 -38.36 -18.85
C ALA A 719 -27.50 -38.27 -19.04
N ASP A 720 -27.05 -38.78 -20.19
CA ASP A 720 -25.64 -39.13 -20.39
C ASP A 720 -24.87 -38.05 -21.15
N ILE A 721 -23.57 -37.98 -20.90
CA ILE A 721 -22.64 -37.04 -21.52
C ILE A 721 -21.61 -37.84 -22.31
N ARG A 722 -21.43 -37.46 -23.59
CA ARG A 722 -20.33 -37.94 -24.45
C ARG A 722 -19.33 -36.80 -24.60
N ASN A 723 -18.18 -36.87 -23.96
CA ASN A 723 -17.27 -35.74 -23.82
C ASN A 723 -16.58 -35.33 -25.12
N ASP A 724 -16.31 -36.27 -26.01
CA ASP A 724 -15.43 -36.08 -27.17
C ASP A 724 -15.99 -36.67 -28.48
N PHE A 725 -17.26 -37.08 -28.51
CA PHE A 725 -17.90 -37.67 -29.69
C PHE A 725 -17.66 -36.86 -30.97
N ASN A 726 -16.98 -37.49 -31.93
CA ASN A 726 -16.58 -36.90 -33.20
C ASN A 726 -16.81 -37.84 -34.38
N PRO A 727 -17.91 -37.66 -35.15
CA PRO A 727 -18.19 -38.46 -36.35
C PRO A 727 -17.10 -38.39 -37.43
N ALA A 728 -16.21 -37.41 -37.40
CA ALA A 728 -15.10 -37.31 -38.33
C ALA A 728 -13.93 -38.25 -37.98
N GLN A 729 -13.82 -38.69 -36.73
CA GLN A 729 -12.87 -39.71 -36.28
C GLN A 729 -13.37 -41.13 -36.56
N GLY A 730 -14.68 -41.30 -36.74
CA GLY A 730 -15.31 -42.59 -37.04
C GLY A 730 -16.39 -42.96 -36.03
N ASP A 731 -16.59 -42.12 -35.02
CA ASP A 731 -17.47 -42.41 -33.90
C ASP A 731 -18.92 -42.63 -34.32
N THR A 732 -19.54 -43.60 -33.67
CA THR A 732 -20.93 -43.98 -33.88
C THR A 732 -21.69 -44.08 -32.56
N THR A 733 -23.01 -44.00 -32.64
CA THR A 733 -23.89 -44.14 -31.48
C THR A 733 -25.07 -45.06 -31.79
N ASP A 734 -25.71 -45.61 -30.77
CA ASP A 734 -26.95 -46.38 -30.90
C ASP A 734 -28.20 -45.51 -31.17
N GLY A 735 -28.03 -44.18 -31.18
CA GLY A 735 -29.08 -43.20 -31.41
C GLY A 735 -29.87 -42.79 -30.16
N THR A 736 -29.44 -43.22 -28.98
CA THR A 736 -29.98 -42.77 -27.68
C THR A 736 -29.18 -41.64 -27.06
#